data_AF-A0A537YYN4-F1
#
_entry.id   AF-A0A537YYN4-F1
#
_cell.length_a   1.000
_cell.length_b   1.000
_cell.length_c   1.000
_cell.angle_alpha   90.00
_cell.angle_beta   90.00
_cell.angle_gamma   90.00
#
_symmetry.space_group_name_H-M   'P 1'
#
loop_
_entity.id
_entity.type
_entity.pdbx_description
1 polymer ?
#
loop_
_entity_poly.entity_id
_entity_poly.type
_entity_poly.pdbx_seq_one_letter_code
_entity_poly.pdbx_strand_id
1 'polypeptide(L)'
;MEGSSMTNIRKLGGAGALALTIALVAVACSSNTGSSPSAASGGGFQGDALTGAGATFPDPIYEQWFKDFQQVEPSAKINYQAIGSGGGVEQFTAKTVDFGASDAPLQADEIKALPSPYVELPTVLGGVVIAYNVSGLNTGLKLDGTTAAKIFLGDIKTWNDPAIGALNPGVSLPSTPISVVHRSDESGTTFVYTSWLSSQSKDWDTKVGADKAVQWPTGTGGDGNDGVAAAIGQTDGSIGYLSFDFAVSANLGIADIKASDGSFITPSIDSISKAGGGLTFPIQPTTNILNSSATGAYPIATTTYLLLYKDVTDANKAQTIFDFVTWALTKGQATVQQLNYSPLPSDIATQGLTALSVGAGAPARVRRSRLIDRGFRGTTLVVGLGLIALLALMLVELTTGAWRTFDAFGLHFFVGTSWNPVSGREDFGALPFIFGSLVTSGVAIVIGVPVAVGLALLLNQVRGSIANPLTVFVDILAAIPSVVYGLWALFVLKPIFDSSVEPFLIATLGRVPLIGALFRGKAQGPDLFTAGVILAIMILPIVTAVSREVIAFVPRDLREAALALGATRYESVRLAVLPYARSGIVGASMLGLGRALGETIAVSLVVGNTPRIGWSLMQPGATIRDRRVRPGCALPPARASERRAHQWSFRGRGRHGRHRSEGRMSAGAGAVSLGPVRGIRHAKDVGFTIFLWMCAALALIPLTWIALYVVSKGIGALSWNFFTKVPAGPLNPQQGGIVQSFIGTGLIVGIATLIAVPLGVLSGIYLAEYGRGRTASAIRLVAYVLLSTPSIVAGAFIWALVVVALGNFSALAGGLSLVVLMWPIVAIASEAVLRLVPQELREGALALGLPRWKAIVRVVMPTAGAGLLTAVMLAVARALGETAPILLTALGNDYINTDIRAPTDAVPLRVYDYARTPVEALHSIAWGGALVLLAAVLFLAISARILSTRQQKRIA
;
A
#
# COMPACT_ATOMS: atom_id res chain seq x y z
N MET A 1 -24.77 -35.23 26.66
CA MET A 1 -23.91 -34.22 27.34
C MET A 1 -23.37 -33.14 26.38
N GLU A 2 -23.98 -32.91 25.21
CA GLU A 2 -23.48 -31.94 24.20
C GLU A 2 -24.17 -30.56 24.21
N GLY A 3 -25.22 -30.39 25.02
CA GLY A 3 -25.99 -29.13 25.07
C GLY A 3 -25.28 -27.95 25.77
N SER A 4 -24.20 -28.20 26.50
CA SER A 4 -23.46 -27.18 27.27
C SER A 4 -22.40 -26.44 26.45
N SER A 5 -21.90 -27.02 25.34
CA SER A 5 -20.74 -26.44 24.63
C SER A 5 -21.15 -25.30 23.69
N MET A 6 -22.30 -25.40 23.02
CA MET A 6 -22.79 -24.35 22.11
C MET A 6 -23.41 -23.14 22.83
N THR A 7 -23.97 -23.32 24.03
CA THR A 7 -24.41 -22.21 24.89
C THR A 7 -23.23 -21.40 25.42
N ASN A 8 -22.09 -22.06 25.69
CA ASN A 8 -20.86 -21.39 26.10
C ASN A 8 -20.23 -20.58 24.96
N ILE A 9 -20.34 -21.00 23.70
CA ILE A 9 -19.89 -20.20 22.52
C ILE A 9 -20.75 -18.95 22.32
N ARG A 10 -22.06 -19.01 22.56
CA ARG A 10 -22.96 -17.83 22.52
C ARG A 10 -22.73 -16.87 23.68
N LYS A 11 -22.46 -17.37 24.89
CA LYS A 11 -22.04 -16.55 26.03
C LYS A 11 -20.65 -15.93 25.81
N LEU A 12 -19.73 -16.64 25.15
CA LEU A 12 -18.44 -16.10 24.71
C LEU A 12 -18.57 -15.10 23.57
N GLY A 13 -19.56 -15.21 22.68
CA GLY A 13 -19.78 -14.24 21.59
C GLY A 13 -20.32 -12.89 22.11
N GLY A 14 -21.31 -12.93 23.00
CA GLY A 14 -21.91 -11.73 23.60
C GLY A 14 -21.01 -11.04 24.64
N ALA A 15 -20.31 -11.81 25.49
CA ALA A 15 -19.33 -11.26 26.42
C ALA A 15 -17.97 -10.96 25.74
N GLY A 16 -17.63 -11.70 24.69
CA GLY A 16 -16.37 -11.57 23.95
C GLY A 16 -16.31 -10.34 23.06
N ALA A 17 -17.42 -9.78 22.59
CA ALA A 17 -17.43 -8.55 21.80
C ALA A 17 -17.24 -7.29 22.66
N LEU A 18 -17.81 -7.27 23.87
CA LEU A 18 -17.56 -6.22 24.88
C LEU A 18 -16.15 -6.37 25.47
N ALA A 19 -15.69 -7.63 25.64
CA ALA A 19 -14.34 -7.92 26.03
C ALA A 19 -13.31 -7.67 24.90
N LEU A 20 -13.65 -7.72 23.60
CA LEU A 20 -12.69 -7.43 22.52
C LEU A 20 -12.33 -5.94 22.47
N THR A 21 -13.32 -5.06 22.71
CA THR A 21 -13.11 -3.62 22.79
C THR A 21 -12.35 -3.20 24.05
N ILE A 22 -12.49 -3.94 25.15
CA ILE A 22 -11.74 -3.73 26.41
C ILE A 22 -10.37 -4.47 26.40
N ALA A 23 -10.26 -5.65 25.77
CA ALA A 23 -9.03 -6.46 25.70
C ALA A 23 -8.02 -5.89 24.71
N LEU A 24 -8.46 -5.14 23.69
CA LEU A 24 -7.58 -4.33 22.84
C LEU A 24 -6.83 -3.25 23.64
N VAL A 25 -7.36 -2.84 24.81
CA VAL A 25 -6.70 -1.91 25.74
C VAL A 25 -5.89 -2.66 26.82
N ALA A 26 -6.33 -3.85 27.24
CA ALA A 26 -5.69 -4.62 28.33
C ALA A 26 -4.47 -5.46 27.93
N VAL A 27 -4.28 -5.81 26.65
CA VAL A 27 -3.10 -6.58 26.19
C VAL A 27 -1.80 -5.74 26.21
N ALA A 28 -1.87 -4.46 26.59
CA ALA A 28 -0.70 -3.60 26.78
C ALA A 28 0.10 -3.86 28.08
N CYS A 29 -0.38 -4.72 28.98
CA CYS A 29 0.28 -5.02 30.26
C CYS A 29 0.34 -6.53 30.54
N SER A 30 1.16 -7.29 29.82
CA SER A 30 1.61 -8.61 30.29
C SER A 30 2.99 -8.94 29.72
N SER A 31 4.00 -8.81 30.56
CA SER A 31 5.32 -9.38 30.39
C SER A 31 5.31 -10.86 30.75
N ASN A 32 5.58 -11.77 29.78
CA ASN A 32 6.69 -12.72 29.85
C ASN A 32 6.61 -13.91 28.85
N THR A 33 7.80 -14.21 28.31
CA THR A 33 8.44 -15.50 27.98
C THR A 33 7.68 -16.57 27.18
N GLY A 34 8.19 -16.81 25.97
CA GLY A 34 7.95 -18.03 25.18
C GLY A 34 8.70 -17.97 23.86
N SER A 35 9.92 -18.51 23.84
CA SER A 35 10.81 -18.59 22.69
C SER A 35 10.37 -19.65 21.68
N SER A 36 10.23 -19.26 20.40
CA SER A 36 10.46 -20.09 19.21
C SER A 36 10.68 -19.20 17.97
N PRO A 37 11.56 -19.58 17.04
CA PRO A 37 12.06 -18.69 16.00
C PRO A 37 11.05 -18.57 14.85
N SER A 38 10.73 -17.35 14.43
CA SER A 38 9.89 -17.10 13.26
C SER A 38 10.52 -16.02 12.40
N ALA A 39 10.62 -16.34 11.11
CA ALA A 39 11.35 -15.67 10.07
C ALA A 39 11.12 -14.14 10.00
N ALA A 40 12.22 -13.40 9.96
CA ALA A 40 12.23 -11.95 9.84
C ALA A 40 11.79 -11.51 8.44
N SER A 41 10.57 -10.98 8.34
CA SER A 41 10.09 -10.21 7.18
C SER A 41 10.33 -8.71 7.41
N GLY A 42 11.08 -8.11 6.48
CA GLY A 42 11.77 -6.82 6.58
C GLY A 42 10.92 -5.59 6.93
N GLY A 43 11.49 -4.75 7.78
CA GLY A 43 11.07 -3.36 7.96
C GLY A 43 11.96 -2.47 7.10
N GLY A 44 11.39 -1.88 6.04
CA GLY A 44 12.16 -1.05 5.11
C GLY A 44 12.77 0.17 5.78
N PHE A 45 14.04 0.36 5.47
CA PHE A 45 15.00 1.33 5.97
C PHE A 45 14.82 2.72 5.32
N GLN A 46 15.52 3.74 5.83
CA GLN A 46 15.67 5.08 5.26
C GLN A 46 17.14 5.44 5.46
N GLY A 47 17.95 5.44 4.39
CA GLY A 47 19.38 5.75 4.44
C GLY A 47 19.71 6.91 3.50
N ASP A 48 20.60 7.80 3.94
CA ASP A 48 21.28 8.77 3.08
C ASP A 48 22.19 8.06 2.06
N ALA A 49 22.67 8.79 1.06
CA ALA A 49 23.66 8.25 0.14
C ALA A 49 24.98 7.98 0.90
N LEU A 50 25.38 6.70 0.97
CA LEU A 50 26.70 6.30 1.44
C LEU A 50 27.71 6.43 0.32
N THR A 51 28.89 6.96 0.62
CA THR A 51 30.04 6.96 -0.28
C THR A 51 31.11 6.02 0.23
N GLY A 52 31.68 5.21 -0.66
CA GLY A 52 32.84 4.38 -0.37
C GLY A 52 33.87 4.48 -1.49
N ALA A 53 35.12 4.15 -1.18
CA ALA A 53 36.19 4.10 -2.16
C ALA A 53 37.22 3.02 -1.80
N GLY A 54 37.86 2.44 -2.82
CA GLY A 54 39.03 1.60 -2.60
C GLY A 54 39.26 0.52 -3.65
N ALA A 55 39.54 -0.69 -3.16
CA ALA A 55 39.92 -1.85 -3.94
C ALA A 55 39.07 -2.05 -5.22
N THR A 56 39.73 -2.26 -6.35
CA THR A 56 39.10 -2.63 -7.63
C THR A 56 38.82 -4.14 -7.71
N PHE A 57 39.50 -4.96 -6.90
CA PHE A 57 39.32 -6.41 -6.87
C PHE A 57 37.89 -6.86 -6.51
N PRO A 58 37.18 -6.27 -5.52
CA PRO A 58 35.78 -6.62 -5.23
C PRO A 58 34.74 -5.78 -5.98
N ASP A 59 35.16 -4.89 -6.89
CA ASP A 59 34.24 -3.93 -7.51
C ASP A 59 33.03 -4.61 -8.21
N PRO A 60 33.20 -5.66 -9.02
CA PRO A 60 32.06 -6.34 -9.66
C PRO A 60 31.02 -6.89 -8.67
N ILE A 61 31.46 -7.47 -7.55
CA ILE A 61 30.55 -8.01 -6.54
C ILE A 61 29.92 -6.89 -5.70
N TYR A 62 30.66 -5.83 -5.41
CA TYR A 62 30.12 -4.68 -4.68
C TYR A 62 29.06 -3.95 -5.49
N GLU A 63 29.31 -3.67 -6.77
CA GLU A 63 28.29 -3.11 -7.67
C GLU A 63 27.01 -3.97 -7.69
N GLN A 64 27.16 -5.28 -7.82
CA GLN A 64 26.03 -6.20 -7.84
C GLN A 64 25.29 -6.20 -6.50
N TRP A 65 26.02 -6.23 -5.38
CA TRP A 65 25.44 -6.15 -4.04
C TRP A 65 24.75 -4.82 -3.78
N PHE A 66 25.25 -3.69 -4.27
CA PHE A 66 24.57 -2.40 -4.12
C PHE A 66 23.26 -2.39 -4.92
N LYS A 67 23.25 -2.94 -6.15
CA LYS A 67 22.03 -3.08 -6.96
C LYS A 67 21.01 -3.99 -6.29
N ASP A 68 21.44 -5.14 -5.76
CA ASP A 68 20.57 -6.11 -5.09
C ASP A 68 20.08 -5.61 -3.73
N PHE A 69 20.96 -4.98 -2.95
CA PHE A 69 20.60 -4.37 -1.68
C PHE A 69 19.61 -3.22 -1.88
N GLN A 70 19.76 -2.41 -2.93
CA GLN A 70 18.79 -1.36 -3.26
C GLN A 70 17.40 -1.92 -3.65
N GLN A 71 17.31 -3.14 -4.18
CA GLN A 71 16.00 -3.79 -4.38
C GLN A 71 15.33 -4.20 -3.07
N VAL A 72 16.14 -4.58 -2.07
CA VAL A 72 15.66 -4.95 -0.73
C VAL A 72 15.39 -3.70 0.11
N GLU A 73 16.22 -2.66 -0.04
CA GLU A 73 16.19 -1.38 0.66
C GLU A 73 16.25 -0.21 -0.35
N PRO A 74 15.11 0.17 -0.96
CA PRO A 74 15.05 1.18 -2.04
C PRO A 74 15.55 2.58 -1.68
N SER A 75 15.66 2.88 -0.40
CA SER A 75 16.20 4.15 0.09
C SER A 75 17.72 4.15 0.18
N ALA A 76 18.37 2.98 0.28
CA ALA A 76 19.81 2.91 0.39
C ALA A 76 20.43 3.25 -0.98
N LYS A 77 21.17 4.35 -1.05
CA LYS A 77 22.02 4.69 -2.19
C LYS A 77 23.45 4.49 -1.74
N ILE A 78 24.18 3.59 -2.38
CA ILE A 78 25.59 3.36 -2.08
C ILE A 78 26.35 3.65 -3.35
N ASN A 79 27.28 4.61 -3.28
CA ASN A 79 28.17 4.97 -4.36
C ASN A 79 29.58 4.51 -3.99
N TYR A 80 30.22 3.73 -4.86
CA TYR A 80 31.55 3.19 -4.62
C TYR A 80 32.51 3.61 -5.74
N GLN A 81 33.70 4.04 -5.37
CA GLN A 81 34.75 4.44 -6.32
C GLN A 81 35.89 3.42 -6.27
N ALA A 82 36.02 2.62 -7.33
CA ALA A 82 37.10 1.66 -7.48
C ALA A 82 38.39 2.38 -7.93
N ILE A 83 39.22 2.78 -6.96
CA ILE A 83 40.42 3.60 -7.16
C ILE A 83 41.72 2.93 -6.69
N GLY A 84 41.65 1.64 -6.34
CA GLY A 84 42.77 0.90 -5.74
C GLY A 84 42.75 0.94 -4.21
N SER A 85 43.38 -0.06 -3.59
CA SER A 85 43.36 -0.21 -2.13
C SER A 85 44.09 0.92 -1.41
N GLY A 86 45.20 1.44 -1.98
CA GLY A 86 45.93 2.58 -1.40
C GLY A 86 45.06 3.83 -1.31
N GLY A 87 44.44 4.23 -2.43
CA GLY A 87 43.51 5.36 -2.47
C GLY A 87 42.28 5.18 -1.57
N GLY A 88 41.79 3.94 -1.41
CA GLY A 88 40.71 3.62 -0.47
C GLY A 88 41.09 3.85 0.99
N VAL A 89 42.29 3.41 1.40
CA VAL A 89 42.81 3.63 2.75
C VAL A 89 43.07 5.11 3.00
N GLU A 90 43.62 5.84 2.01
CA GLU A 90 43.85 7.28 2.10
C GLU A 90 42.54 8.05 2.31
N GLN A 91 41.53 7.82 1.48
CA GLN A 91 40.22 8.49 1.59
C GLN A 91 39.49 8.11 2.89
N PHE A 92 39.58 6.85 3.32
CA PHE A 92 39.02 6.40 4.58
C PHE A 92 39.70 7.09 5.78
N THR A 93 41.02 7.20 5.75
CA THR A 93 41.82 7.90 6.78
C THR A 93 41.50 9.39 6.82
N ALA A 94 41.32 10.02 5.66
CA ALA A 94 40.93 11.42 5.51
C ALA A 94 39.46 11.72 5.87
N LYS A 95 38.64 10.69 6.16
CA LYS A 95 37.18 10.78 6.39
C LYS A 95 36.42 11.46 5.25
N THR A 96 36.87 11.31 4.01
CA THR A 96 36.16 11.82 2.82
C THR A 96 35.07 10.86 2.32
N VAL A 97 35.14 9.59 2.75
CA VAL A 97 34.17 8.52 2.47
C VAL A 97 33.63 7.90 3.75
N ASP A 98 32.44 7.32 3.68
CA ASP A 98 31.77 6.67 4.81
C ASP A 98 32.38 5.28 5.14
N PHE A 99 32.94 4.60 4.14
CA PHE A 99 33.68 3.35 4.30
C PHE A 99 34.81 3.22 3.28
N GLY A 100 35.88 2.53 3.66
CA GLY A 100 36.99 2.17 2.76
C GLY A 100 36.96 0.71 2.34
N ALA A 101 37.73 0.35 1.33
CA ALA A 101 37.94 -1.05 0.93
C ALA A 101 39.39 -1.33 0.53
N SER A 102 39.94 -2.46 1.00
CA SER A 102 41.33 -2.86 0.74
C SER A 102 41.44 -4.38 0.60
N ASP A 103 42.26 -4.87 -0.33
CA ASP A 103 42.54 -6.32 -0.47
C ASP A 103 43.73 -6.76 0.40
N ALA A 104 44.45 -5.78 0.96
CA ALA A 104 45.51 -5.99 1.94
C ALA A 104 44.99 -5.59 3.33
N PRO A 105 45.32 -6.34 4.39
CA PRO A 105 45.14 -5.87 5.77
C PRO A 105 45.84 -4.54 5.98
N LEU A 106 45.30 -3.68 6.84
CA LEU A 106 45.97 -2.41 7.15
C LEU A 106 47.33 -2.67 7.82
N GLN A 107 48.35 -1.95 7.36
CA GLN A 107 49.69 -2.03 7.93
C GLN A 107 49.83 -1.16 9.19
N ALA A 108 50.87 -1.41 9.99
CA ALA A 108 51.00 -0.82 11.32
C ALA A 108 51.11 0.73 11.31
N ASP A 109 51.62 1.30 10.23
CA ASP A 109 51.67 2.74 9.96
C ASP A 109 50.30 3.30 9.54
N GLU A 110 49.57 2.60 8.67
CA GLU A 110 48.19 2.95 8.28
C GLU A 110 47.25 2.96 9.49
N ILE A 111 47.36 1.94 10.35
CA ILE A 111 46.58 1.83 11.60
C ILE A 111 46.87 3.01 12.54
N LYS A 112 48.12 3.48 12.62
CA LYS A 112 48.50 4.63 13.45
C LYS A 112 47.97 5.95 12.89
N ALA A 113 47.79 6.05 11.57
CA ALA A 113 47.27 7.24 10.91
C ALA A 113 45.74 7.39 11.08
N LEU A 114 45.02 6.32 11.45
CA LEU A 114 43.57 6.36 11.57
C LEU A 114 43.09 7.28 12.71
N PRO A 115 42.17 8.21 12.43
CA PRO A 115 41.67 9.19 13.42
C PRO A 115 40.70 8.61 14.46
N SER A 116 40.20 7.38 14.28
CA SER A 116 39.13 6.81 15.11
C SER A 116 39.16 5.28 15.16
N PRO A 117 38.57 4.64 16.19
CA PRO A 117 38.52 3.19 16.28
C PRO A 117 37.81 2.57 15.09
N TYR A 118 38.41 1.52 14.52
CA TYR A 118 37.91 0.89 13.29
C TYR A 118 37.63 -0.61 13.48
N VAL A 119 37.03 -1.20 12.45
CA VAL A 119 36.93 -2.64 12.23
C VAL A 119 37.22 -2.94 10.76
N GLU A 120 38.05 -3.95 10.53
CA GLU A 120 38.28 -4.55 9.22
C GLU A 120 37.41 -5.79 9.10
N LEU A 121 36.49 -5.79 8.13
CA LEU A 121 35.55 -6.89 7.90
C LEU A 121 35.84 -7.56 6.56
N PRO A 122 36.23 -8.86 6.54
CA PRO A 122 36.33 -9.58 5.28
C PRO A 122 34.94 -9.70 4.63
N THR A 123 34.86 -9.65 3.29
CA THR A 123 33.58 -9.69 2.56
C THR A 123 33.39 -10.89 1.63
N VAL A 124 34.39 -11.18 0.80
CA VAL A 124 34.41 -12.33 -0.13
C VAL A 124 35.83 -12.86 -0.28
N LEU A 125 35.92 -14.12 -0.70
CA LEU A 125 37.18 -14.74 -1.10
C LEU A 125 37.33 -14.69 -2.61
N GLY A 126 38.54 -14.47 -3.09
CA GLY A 126 38.87 -14.54 -4.51
C GLY A 126 40.29 -15.03 -4.73
N GLY A 127 40.72 -15.10 -5.99
CA GLY A 127 42.06 -15.54 -6.36
C GLY A 127 42.71 -14.53 -7.28
N VAL A 128 43.98 -14.22 -7.02
CA VAL A 128 44.81 -13.49 -7.98
C VAL A 128 45.43 -14.51 -8.92
N VAL A 129 45.14 -14.41 -10.21
CA VAL A 129 45.61 -15.36 -11.20
C VAL A 129 46.70 -14.77 -12.07
N ILE A 130 47.58 -15.63 -12.57
CA ILE A 130 48.52 -15.28 -13.63
C ILE A 130 47.82 -15.54 -14.96
N ALA A 131 47.47 -14.47 -15.66
CA ALA A 131 46.83 -14.53 -16.96
C ALA A 131 47.82 -14.20 -18.07
N TYR A 132 47.56 -14.73 -19.26
CA TYR A 132 48.43 -14.57 -20.42
C TYR A 132 47.64 -14.56 -21.72
N ASN A 133 48.25 -13.99 -22.75
CA ASN A 133 47.72 -13.97 -24.11
C ASN A 133 48.84 -14.33 -25.08
N VAL A 134 48.80 -15.55 -25.61
CA VAL A 134 49.83 -16.10 -26.48
C VAL A 134 49.17 -16.88 -27.61
N SER A 135 49.39 -16.45 -28.84
CA SER A 135 48.86 -17.09 -30.04
C SER A 135 49.22 -18.58 -30.09
N GLY A 136 48.21 -19.44 -30.06
CA GLY A 136 48.36 -20.90 -30.09
C GLY A 136 48.42 -21.59 -28.72
N LEU A 137 48.43 -20.83 -27.62
CA LEU A 137 48.38 -21.36 -26.26
C LEU A 137 47.21 -20.73 -25.50
N ASN A 138 46.07 -21.41 -25.47
CA ASN A 138 44.85 -20.87 -24.83
C ASN A 138 44.56 -21.48 -23.45
N THR A 139 45.04 -22.70 -23.16
CA THR A 139 44.82 -23.39 -21.87
C THR A 139 45.99 -24.33 -21.56
N GLY A 140 46.12 -24.72 -20.29
CA GLY A 140 47.03 -25.80 -19.89
C GLY A 140 48.46 -25.37 -19.56
N LEU A 141 48.74 -24.06 -19.48
CA LEU A 141 50.03 -23.56 -19.00
C LEU A 141 50.15 -23.79 -17.49
N LYS A 142 51.24 -24.41 -17.07
CA LYS A 142 51.62 -24.66 -15.68
C LYS A 142 52.81 -23.81 -15.32
N LEU A 143 52.71 -23.12 -14.18
CA LEU A 143 53.78 -22.30 -13.63
C LEU A 143 54.00 -22.60 -12.14
N ASP A 144 55.25 -22.53 -11.71
CA ASP A 144 55.59 -22.47 -10.29
C ASP A 144 56.03 -21.06 -9.90
N GLY A 145 56.07 -20.79 -8.59
CA GLY A 145 56.41 -19.47 -8.07
C GLY A 145 57.82 -19.00 -8.44
N THR A 146 58.78 -19.93 -8.53
CA THR A 146 60.17 -19.58 -8.90
C THR A 146 60.28 -19.13 -10.35
N THR A 147 59.54 -19.77 -11.25
CA THR A 147 59.50 -19.44 -12.68
C THR A 147 58.72 -18.15 -12.90
N ALA A 148 57.59 -17.98 -12.22
CA ALA A 148 56.83 -16.72 -12.23
C ALA A 148 57.70 -15.53 -11.75
N ALA A 149 58.44 -15.68 -10.65
CA ALA A 149 59.33 -14.64 -10.16
C ALA A 149 60.40 -14.25 -11.20
N LYS A 150 61.02 -15.22 -11.89
CA LYS A 150 62.03 -14.97 -12.94
C LYS A 150 61.44 -14.26 -14.16
N ILE A 151 60.19 -14.55 -14.53
CA ILE A 151 59.50 -13.83 -15.61
C ILE A 151 59.32 -12.36 -15.22
N PHE A 152 58.80 -12.08 -14.02
CA PHE A 152 58.55 -10.70 -13.57
C PHE A 152 59.84 -9.94 -13.19
N LEU A 153 60.96 -10.63 -12.93
CA LEU A 153 62.29 -10.02 -12.83
C LEU A 153 62.90 -9.67 -14.20
N GLY A 154 62.36 -10.23 -15.30
CA GLY A 154 62.91 -10.07 -16.65
C GLY A 154 64.07 -11.02 -16.99
N ASP A 155 64.31 -12.03 -16.16
CA ASP A 155 65.35 -13.05 -16.39
C ASP A 155 64.91 -14.05 -17.48
N ILE A 156 63.60 -14.38 -17.53
CA ILE A 156 62.99 -15.20 -18.59
C ILE A 156 62.29 -14.27 -19.59
N LYS A 157 62.73 -14.32 -20.86
CA LYS A 157 62.32 -13.34 -21.90
C LYS A 157 61.50 -13.91 -23.05
N THR A 158 61.43 -15.23 -23.20
CA THR A 158 60.69 -15.89 -24.30
C THR A 158 59.86 -17.05 -23.76
N TRP A 159 58.73 -17.33 -24.41
CA TRP A 159 57.78 -18.36 -23.96
C TRP A 159 58.28 -19.79 -24.06
N ASN A 160 59.27 -20.05 -24.93
CA ASN A 160 59.92 -21.35 -25.10
C ASN A 160 61.14 -21.57 -24.19
N ASP A 161 61.30 -20.76 -23.14
CA ASP A 161 62.41 -20.90 -22.18
C ASP A 161 62.44 -22.31 -21.54
N PRO A 162 63.63 -22.92 -21.35
CA PRO A 162 63.73 -24.25 -20.76
C PRO A 162 63.04 -24.40 -19.39
N ALA A 163 62.99 -23.34 -18.58
CA ALA A 163 62.31 -23.38 -17.28
C ALA A 163 60.79 -23.53 -17.44
N ILE A 164 60.18 -22.86 -18.42
CA ILE A 164 58.75 -23.00 -18.73
C ILE A 164 58.49 -24.37 -19.37
N GLY A 165 59.37 -24.81 -20.28
CA GLY A 165 59.27 -26.11 -20.95
C GLY A 165 59.32 -27.29 -19.98
N ALA A 166 60.15 -27.23 -18.95
CA ALA A 166 60.27 -28.28 -17.93
C ALA A 166 58.96 -28.50 -17.14
N LEU A 167 58.14 -27.46 -16.97
CA LEU A 167 56.86 -27.54 -16.26
C LEU A 167 55.70 -28.01 -17.17
N ASN A 168 55.89 -27.98 -18.49
CA ASN A 168 54.84 -28.17 -19.49
C ASN A 168 55.17 -29.24 -20.54
N PRO A 169 55.41 -30.51 -20.13
CA PRO A 169 55.75 -31.56 -21.08
C PRO A 169 54.60 -31.82 -22.05
N GLY A 170 54.89 -31.77 -23.36
CA GLY A 170 53.91 -32.01 -24.42
C GLY A 170 53.11 -30.78 -24.87
N VAL A 171 53.37 -29.59 -24.31
CA VAL A 171 52.79 -28.32 -24.76
C VAL A 171 53.75 -27.66 -25.77
N SER A 172 53.24 -27.27 -26.94
CA SER A 172 54.04 -26.56 -27.95
C SER A 172 54.18 -25.08 -27.58
N LEU A 173 55.32 -24.71 -26.98
CA LEU A 173 55.60 -23.34 -26.55
C LEU A 173 56.21 -22.50 -27.70
N PRO A 174 55.66 -21.33 -28.05
CA PRO A 174 56.18 -20.48 -29.11
C PRO A 174 57.44 -19.72 -28.66
N SER A 175 58.26 -19.28 -29.62
CA SER A 175 59.43 -18.42 -29.37
C SER A 175 59.08 -16.93 -29.20
N THR A 176 57.80 -16.61 -29.01
CA THR A 176 57.32 -15.23 -28.84
C THR A 176 57.99 -14.59 -27.60
N PRO A 177 58.44 -13.32 -27.68
CA PRO A 177 58.92 -12.59 -26.52
C PRO A 177 57.83 -12.43 -25.44
N ILE A 178 58.22 -12.44 -24.17
CA ILE A 178 57.32 -12.21 -23.05
C ILE A 178 57.18 -10.71 -22.81
N SER A 179 55.94 -10.22 -22.79
CA SER A 179 55.61 -8.86 -22.37
C SER A 179 54.94 -8.89 -21.00
N VAL A 180 55.64 -8.40 -19.97
CA VAL A 180 55.09 -8.37 -18.60
C VAL A 180 54.11 -7.21 -18.46
N VAL A 181 52.97 -7.46 -17.83
CA VAL A 181 51.97 -6.45 -17.45
C VAL A 181 51.79 -6.47 -15.94
N HIS A 182 51.86 -5.29 -15.32
CA HIS A 182 51.66 -5.11 -13.88
C HIS A 182 50.73 -3.93 -13.62
N ARG A 183 50.33 -3.72 -12.35
CA ARG A 183 49.51 -2.56 -11.97
C ARG A 183 50.33 -1.28 -11.97
N SER A 184 49.73 -0.17 -12.40
CA SER A 184 50.31 1.18 -12.28
C SER A 184 49.88 1.93 -11.02
N ASP A 185 48.77 1.51 -10.40
CA ASP A 185 48.17 2.11 -9.20
C ASP A 185 48.54 1.34 -7.91
N GLU A 186 48.38 2.00 -6.76
CA GLU A 186 48.57 1.37 -5.44
C GLU A 186 47.49 0.33 -5.15
N SER A 187 47.88 -0.95 -5.25
CA SER A 187 46.94 -2.04 -5.45
C SER A 187 47.10 -3.14 -4.40
N GLY A 188 45.99 -3.53 -3.78
CA GLY A 188 45.95 -4.72 -2.91
C GLY A 188 46.19 -6.01 -3.70
N THR A 189 45.80 -6.08 -4.98
CA THR A 189 46.14 -7.20 -5.87
C THR A 189 47.66 -7.32 -6.05
N THR A 190 48.36 -6.19 -6.17
CA THR A 190 49.84 -6.13 -6.21
C THR A 190 50.43 -6.62 -4.90
N PHE A 191 49.92 -6.16 -3.77
CA PHE A 191 50.37 -6.62 -2.46
C PHE A 191 50.23 -8.14 -2.31
N VAL A 192 49.08 -8.71 -2.68
CA VAL A 192 48.85 -10.16 -2.62
C VAL A 192 49.80 -10.93 -3.54
N TYR A 193 49.95 -10.48 -4.79
CA TYR A 193 50.80 -11.16 -5.76
C TYR A 193 52.29 -11.08 -5.41
N THR A 194 52.77 -9.91 -5.01
CA THR A 194 54.17 -9.71 -4.60
C THR A 194 54.48 -10.39 -3.29
N SER A 195 53.55 -10.44 -2.33
CA SER A 195 53.67 -11.24 -1.10
C SER A 195 53.81 -12.72 -1.42
N TRP A 196 53.02 -13.22 -2.38
CA TRP A 196 53.17 -14.58 -2.87
C TRP A 196 54.55 -14.79 -3.51
N LEU A 197 54.99 -13.93 -4.44
CA LEU A 197 56.31 -14.03 -5.08
C LEU A 197 57.47 -14.00 -4.08
N SER A 198 57.44 -13.10 -3.10
CA SER A 198 58.40 -13.03 -1.98
C SER A 198 58.49 -14.34 -1.22
N SER A 199 57.35 -15.00 -0.96
CA SER A 199 57.33 -16.32 -0.30
C SER A 199 57.92 -17.45 -1.15
N GLN A 200 57.95 -17.28 -2.48
CA GLN A 200 58.40 -18.31 -3.43
C GLN A 200 59.85 -18.12 -3.87
N SER A 201 60.38 -16.90 -3.84
CA SER A 201 61.71 -16.57 -4.36
C SER A 201 62.43 -15.57 -3.46
N LYS A 202 63.57 -16.01 -2.93
CA LYS A 202 64.48 -15.14 -2.16
C LYS A 202 65.03 -13.97 -2.99
N ASP A 203 65.24 -14.20 -4.29
CA ASP A 203 65.72 -13.17 -5.20
C ASP A 203 64.68 -12.06 -5.40
N TRP A 204 63.40 -12.44 -5.49
CA TRP A 204 62.29 -11.47 -5.54
C TRP A 204 62.21 -10.69 -4.23
N ASP A 205 62.21 -11.40 -3.10
CA ASP A 205 62.08 -10.80 -1.77
C ASP A 205 63.18 -9.78 -1.48
N THR A 206 64.40 -10.06 -1.89
CA THR A 206 65.55 -9.17 -1.67
C THR A 206 65.59 -7.99 -2.63
N LYS A 207 65.19 -8.18 -3.90
CA LYS A 207 65.32 -7.14 -4.94
C LYS A 207 64.11 -6.22 -5.05
N VAL A 208 62.90 -6.75 -4.83
CA VAL A 208 61.63 -6.06 -5.07
C VAL A 208 60.79 -6.00 -3.80
N GLY A 209 60.68 -7.11 -3.06
CA GLY A 209 59.84 -7.23 -1.87
C GLY A 209 58.34 -7.28 -2.18
N ALA A 210 57.52 -6.98 -1.16
CA ALA A 210 56.07 -7.03 -1.23
C ALA A 210 55.43 -5.77 -0.64
N ASP A 211 54.66 -5.05 -1.46
CA ASP A 211 53.94 -3.82 -1.07
C ASP A 211 52.77 -3.58 -2.06
N LYS A 212 51.88 -2.62 -1.77
CA LYS A 212 50.81 -2.16 -2.67
C LYS A 212 51.37 -1.48 -3.92
N ALA A 213 52.60 -0.93 -3.84
CA ALA A 213 53.36 -0.40 -4.95
C ALA A 213 54.85 -0.76 -4.81
N VAL A 214 55.44 -1.37 -5.84
CA VAL A 214 56.84 -1.78 -5.86
C VAL A 214 57.54 -1.21 -7.10
N GLN A 215 58.87 -1.14 -7.06
CA GLN A 215 59.68 -0.77 -8.22
C GLN A 215 59.82 -1.96 -9.16
N TRP A 216 58.95 -2.03 -10.18
CA TRP A 216 58.91 -3.13 -11.13
C TRP A 216 60.18 -3.18 -12.00
N PRO A 217 60.89 -4.34 -12.09
CA PRO A 217 62.08 -4.49 -12.93
C PRO A 217 61.80 -4.37 -14.42
N THR A 218 60.60 -4.80 -14.85
CA THR A 218 60.17 -4.78 -16.24
C THR A 218 58.64 -4.81 -16.34
N GLY A 219 58.14 -4.46 -17.52
CA GLY A 219 56.73 -4.56 -17.87
C GLY A 219 56.05 -3.22 -18.15
N THR A 220 54.77 -3.31 -18.49
CA THR A 220 53.89 -2.16 -18.73
C THR A 220 52.83 -2.07 -17.63
N GLY A 221 52.62 -0.87 -17.12
CA GLY A 221 51.62 -0.58 -16.11
C GLY A 221 50.21 -0.46 -16.70
N GLY A 222 49.25 -1.20 -16.14
CA GLY A 222 47.82 -1.03 -16.37
C GLY A 222 47.12 -0.51 -15.12
N ASP A 223 46.17 0.41 -15.30
CA ASP A 223 45.40 1.00 -14.19
C ASP A 223 44.25 0.08 -13.79
N GLY A 224 44.23 -0.37 -12.53
CA GLY A 224 43.21 -1.31 -12.06
C GLY A 224 43.33 -2.73 -12.64
N ASN A 225 42.40 -3.63 -12.25
CA ASN A 225 42.31 -4.96 -12.86
C ASN A 225 41.86 -4.89 -14.33
N ASP A 226 40.98 -3.94 -14.67
CA ASP A 226 40.53 -3.70 -16.04
C ASP A 226 41.67 -3.28 -16.98
N GLY A 227 42.52 -2.34 -16.54
CA GLY A 227 43.65 -1.89 -17.35
C GLY A 227 44.66 -3.01 -17.61
N VAL A 228 44.91 -3.85 -16.60
CA VAL A 228 45.77 -5.05 -16.77
C VAL A 228 45.12 -6.07 -17.70
N ALA A 229 43.83 -6.38 -17.54
CA ALA A 229 43.11 -7.30 -18.41
C ALA A 229 43.13 -6.83 -19.88
N ALA A 230 42.88 -5.54 -20.10
CA ALA A 230 42.91 -4.93 -21.43
C ALA A 230 44.31 -4.97 -22.06
N ALA A 231 45.35 -4.63 -21.29
CA ALA A 231 46.74 -4.67 -21.77
C ALA A 231 47.18 -6.09 -22.17
N ILE A 232 46.80 -7.10 -21.38
CA ILE A 232 47.06 -8.51 -21.71
C ILE A 232 46.28 -8.91 -22.97
N GLY A 233 44.98 -8.61 -23.03
CA GLY A 233 44.12 -8.97 -24.17
C GLY A 233 44.54 -8.34 -25.50
N GLN A 234 45.18 -7.17 -25.48
CA GLN A 234 45.62 -6.45 -26.69
C GLN A 234 47.03 -6.81 -27.16
N THR A 235 47.84 -7.45 -26.31
CA THR A 235 49.26 -7.68 -26.56
C THR A 235 49.55 -9.18 -26.66
N ASP A 236 49.87 -9.67 -27.86
CA ASP A 236 50.33 -11.04 -28.05
C ASP A 236 51.70 -11.26 -27.37
N GLY A 237 51.86 -12.40 -26.70
CA GLY A 237 53.03 -12.70 -25.88
C GLY A 237 52.99 -12.13 -24.47
N SER A 238 51.87 -11.54 -24.04
CA SER A 238 51.80 -10.89 -22.73
C SER A 238 51.46 -11.82 -21.57
N ILE A 239 51.91 -11.46 -20.37
CA ILE A 239 51.62 -12.14 -19.10
C ILE A 239 51.47 -11.09 -18.00
N GLY A 240 50.47 -11.25 -17.12
CA GLY A 240 50.26 -10.37 -15.98
C GLY A 240 49.47 -11.04 -14.87
N TYR A 241 49.22 -10.30 -13.80
CA TYR A 241 48.42 -10.76 -12.66
C TYR A 241 47.18 -9.89 -12.49
N LEU A 242 46.03 -10.52 -12.25
CA LEU A 242 44.76 -9.84 -12.00
C LEU A 242 43.81 -10.76 -11.24
N SER A 243 42.67 -10.24 -10.80
CA SER A 243 41.65 -11.07 -10.17
C SER A 243 41.04 -12.10 -11.14
N PHE A 244 40.72 -13.28 -10.63
CA PHE A 244 40.20 -14.42 -11.39
C PHE A 244 38.96 -14.06 -12.23
N ASP A 245 38.03 -13.29 -11.69
CA ASP A 245 36.79 -12.87 -12.34
C ASP A 245 37.04 -11.99 -13.57
N PHE A 246 38.02 -11.07 -13.53
CA PHE A 246 38.42 -10.26 -14.68
C PHE A 246 39.11 -11.11 -15.76
N ALA A 247 39.97 -12.04 -15.37
CA ALA A 247 40.62 -12.94 -16.32
C ALA A 247 39.62 -13.83 -17.08
N VAL A 248 38.62 -14.37 -16.35
CA VAL A 248 37.53 -15.15 -16.95
C VAL A 248 36.65 -14.28 -17.85
N SER A 249 36.30 -13.07 -17.41
CA SER A 249 35.44 -12.14 -18.17
C SER A 249 36.10 -11.64 -19.45
N ALA A 250 37.42 -11.41 -19.42
CA ALA A 250 38.21 -11.02 -20.59
C ALA A 250 38.62 -12.22 -21.47
N ASN A 251 38.22 -13.45 -21.11
CA ASN A 251 38.54 -14.69 -21.83
C ASN A 251 40.05 -14.86 -22.06
N LEU A 252 40.85 -14.55 -21.04
CA LEU A 252 42.31 -14.69 -21.07
C LEU A 252 42.73 -16.12 -20.74
N GLY A 253 43.91 -16.52 -21.20
CA GLY A 253 44.54 -17.76 -20.74
C GLY A 253 44.92 -17.63 -19.27
N ILE A 254 44.69 -18.67 -18.46
CA ILE A 254 44.98 -18.67 -17.03
C ILE A 254 45.92 -19.83 -16.70
N ALA A 255 47.00 -19.55 -15.98
CA ALA A 255 47.98 -20.57 -15.60
C ALA A 255 47.56 -21.37 -14.36
N ASP A 256 47.80 -22.68 -14.40
CA ASP A 256 47.74 -23.55 -13.23
C ASP A 256 48.98 -23.30 -12.36
N ILE A 257 48.76 -23.08 -11.05
CA ILE A 257 49.85 -22.71 -10.14
C ILE A 257 50.23 -23.89 -9.27
N LYS A 258 51.54 -24.14 -9.14
CA LYS A 258 52.07 -25.16 -8.25
C LYS A 258 51.81 -24.80 -6.77
N ALA A 259 51.09 -25.66 -6.07
CA ALA A 259 50.84 -25.57 -4.64
C ALA A 259 52.01 -26.11 -3.81
N SER A 260 51.95 -25.87 -2.49
CA SER A 260 52.97 -26.30 -1.52
C SER A 260 53.12 -27.81 -1.42
N ASP A 261 52.06 -28.57 -1.73
CA ASP A 261 52.07 -30.05 -1.83
C ASP A 261 52.66 -30.56 -3.16
N GLY A 262 53.08 -29.66 -4.05
CA GLY A 262 53.68 -29.96 -5.35
C GLY A 262 52.68 -30.22 -6.47
N SER A 263 51.37 -30.23 -6.19
CA SER A 263 50.32 -30.36 -7.20
C SER A 263 50.09 -29.05 -7.96
N PHE A 264 49.63 -29.13 -9.21
CA PHE A 264 49.23 -27.94 -9.98
C PHE A 264 47.73 -27.73 -9.83
N ILE A 265 47.35 -26.56 -9.32
CA ILE A 265 45.97 -26.22 -8.99
C ILE A 265 45.44 -25.18 -9.97
N THR A 266 44.36 -25.54 -10.66
CA THR A 266 43.59 -24.62 -11.49
C THR A 266 42.77 -23.68 -10.60
N PRO A 267 42.75 -22.36 -10.87
CA PRO A 267 41.89 -21.43 -10.13
C PRO A 267 40.42 -21.71 -10.40
N SER A 268 39.65 -21.86 -9.33
CA SER A 268 38.22 -22.09 -9.36
C SER A 268 37.61 -21.66 -8.04
N ILE A 269 36.29 -21.50 -8.00
CA ILE A 269 35.56 -21.19 -6.76
C ILE A 269 35.85 -22.23 -5.67
N ASP A 270 35.93 -23.53 -6.03
CA ASP A 270 36.21 -24.62 -5.08
C ASP A 270 37.65 -24.56 -4.54
N SER A 271 38.65 -24.38 -5.42
CA SER A 271 40.05 -24.29 -5.00
C SER A 271 40.33 -23.02 -4.18
N ILE A 272 39.66 -21.91 -4.47
CA ILE A 272 39.73 -20.67 -3.66
C ILE A 272 39.01 -20.86 -2.31
N SER A 273 37.82 -21.49 -2.29
CA SER A 273 37.07 -21.77 -1.05
C SER A 273 37.90 -22.57 -0.04
N LYS A 274 38.65 -23.57 -0.54
CA LYS A 274 39.54 -24.41 0.30
C LYS A 274 40.63 -23.61 1.01
N ALA A 275 41.18 -22.58 0.36
CA ALA A 275 42.15 -21.69 0.99
C ALA A 275 41.52 -20.86 2.13
N GLY A 276 40.26 -20.47 1.97
CA GLY A 276 39.50 -19.67 2.92
C GLY A 276 39.34 -20.26 4.32
N GLY A 277 39.44 -21.58 4.49
CA GLY A 277 39.36 -22.23 5.80
C GLY A 277 40.47 -21.83 6.78
N GLY A 278 41.58 -21.23 6.28
CA GLY A 278 42.66 -20.69 7.11
C GLY A 278 42.46 -19.24 7.56
N LEU A 279 41.36 -18.58 7.16
CA LEU A 279 41.12 -17.18 7.50
C LEU A 279 40.79 -17.04 9.00
N THR A 280 41.46 -16.11 9.68
CA THR A 280 41.26 -15.82 11.11
C THR A 280 40.69 -14.43 11.33
N PHE A 281 39.89 -14.26 12.39
CA PHE A 281 39.34 -12.96 12.80
C PHE A 281 39.60 -12.73 14.31
N PRO A 282 39.93 -11.52 14.79
CA PRO A 282 40.04 -10.24 14.05
C PRO A 282 41.22 -10.19 13.09
N ILE A 283 41.09 -9.38 12.04
CA ILE A 283 42.14 -9.18 11.04
C ILE A 283 43.34 -8.45 11.68
N GLN A 284 44.53 -8.95 11.37
CA GLN A 284 45.81 -8.38 11.77
C GLN A 284 46.67 -8.11 10.52
N PRO A 285 47.70 -7.25 10.59
CA PRO A 285 48.59 -6.98 9.45
C PRO A 285 49.22 -8.23 8.81
N THR A 286 49.37 -9.30 9.59
CA THR A 286 49.93 -10.60 9.16
C THR A 286 48.90 -11.59 8.62
N THR A 287 47.60 -11.26 8.66
CA THR A 287 46.51 -12.16 8.25
C THR A 287 46.51 -12.35 6.74
N ASN A 288 46.69 -13.58 6.29
CA ASN A 288 46.64 -13.94 4.87
C ASN A 288 46.21 -15.41 4.72
N ILE A 289 45.75 -15.77 3.52
CA ILE A 289 45.41 -17.16 3.14
C ILE A 289 46.25 -17.64 1.95
N LEU A 290 47.42 -17.03 1.73
CA LEU A 290 48.36 -17.40 0.69
C LEU A 290 49.00 -18.75 1.00
N ASN A 291 49.27 -19.55 -0.04
CA ASN A 291 49.92 -20.86 0.06
C ASN A 291 49.31 -21.77 1.15
N SER A 292 47.99 -21.77 1.27
CA SER A 292 47.27 -22.60 2.23
C SER A 292 47.72 -24.07 2.13
N SER A 293 47.90 -24.71 3.28
CA SER A 293 48.27 -26.12 3.38
C SER A 293 47.10 -27.08 3.13
N ALA A 294 45.89 -26.55 2.91
CA ALA A 294 44.72 -27.36 2.59
C ALA A 294 44.86 -28.00 1.19
N THR A 295 44.61 -29.32 1.12
CA THR A 295 44.74 -30.08 -0.13
C THR A 295 43.83 -29.51 -1.22
N GLY A 296 44.41 -29.16 -2.36
CA GLY A 296 43.69 -28.58 -3.49
C GLY A 296 43.32 -27.10 -3.33
N ALA A 297 43.89 -26.40 -2.35
CA ALA A 297 43.72 -24.96 -2.20
C ALA A 297 44.52 -24.18 -3.26
N TYR A 298 43.92 -23.12 -3.81
CA TYR A 298 44.61 -22.27 -4.77
C TYR A 298 45.72 -21.44 -4.09
N PRO A 299 46.97 -21.44 -4.58
CA PRO A 299 48.11 -20.84 -3.86
C PRO A 299 48.06 -19.32 -3.69
N ILE A 300 47.39 -18.61 -4.59
CA ILE A 300 47.31 -17.15 -4.61
C ILE A 300 45.87 -16.67 -4.27
N ALA A 301 45.21 -17.40 -3.37
CA ALA A 301 43.91 -17.01 -2.83
C ALA A 301 44.05 -15.84 -1.84
N THR A 302 43.04 -14.97 -1.80
CA THR A 302 42.97 -13.86 -0.85
C THR A 302 41.52 -13.54 -0.47
N THR A 303 41.36 -12.68 0.53
CA THR A 303 40.09 -12.04 0.88
C THR A 303 40.23 -10.54 0.66
N THR A 304 39.10 -9.84 0.58
CA THR A 304 39.05 -8.37 0.58
C THR A 304 38.29 -7.86 1.80
N TYR A 305 38.63 -6.65 2.26
CA TYR A 305 38.19 -6.08 3.52
C TYR A 305 37.43 -4.77 3.32
N LEU A 306 36.29 -4.64 4.01
CA LEU A 306 35.63 -3.35 4.25
C LEU A 306 36.20 -2.72 5.52
N LEU A 307 36.55 -1.43 5.43
CA LEU A 307 37.08 -0.61 6.51
C LEU A 307 35.95 0.27 7.05
N LEU A 308 35.59 0.08 8.33
CA LEU A 308 34.49 0.81 8.96
C LEU A 308 34.93 1.44 10.28
N TYR A 309 34.54 2.70 10.51
CA TYR A 309 34.69 3.33 11.82
C TYR A 309 33.62 2.81 12.80
N LYS A 310 33.99 2.64 14.07
CA LYS A 310 33.06 2.22 15.14
C LYS A 310 32.25 3.39 15.71
N ASP A 311 32.69 4.61 15.49
CA ASP A 311 32.15 5.85 16.07
C ASP A 311 31.45 6.74 15.04
N VAL A 312 30.64 6.14 14.16
CA VAL A 312 29.82 6.88 13.20
C VAL A 312 28.75 7.70 13.95
N THR A 313 28.90 9.03 13.91
CA THR A 313 28.03 9.99 14.62
C THR A 313 26.64 10.11 13.99
N ASP A 314 26.56 9.90 12.67
CA ASP A 314 25.31 9.89 11.91
C ASP A 314 24.62 8.53 12.07
N ALA A 315 23.52 8.52 12.84
CA ALA A 315 22.78 7.31 13.14
C ALA A 315 22.14 6.65 11.91
N ASN A 316 21.79 7.42 10.87
CA ASN A 316 21.21 6.88 9.64
C ASN A 316 22.28 6.19 8.81
N LYS A 317 23.45 6.83 8.65
CA LYS A 317 24.60 6.21 7.96
C LYS A 317 25.10 4.98 8.69
N ALA A 318 25.27 5.05 10.01
CA ALA A 318 25.71 3.93 10.84
C ALA A 318 24.80 2.70 10.68
N GLN A 319 23.49 2.93 10.66
CA GLN A 319 22.53 1.86 10.53
C GLN A 319 22.40 1.37 9.07
N THR A 320 22.53 2.24 8.07
CA THR A 320 22.59 1.83 6.65
C THR A 320 23.80 0.93 6.40
N ILE A 321 24.97 1.31 6.94
CA ILE A 321 26.19 0.50 6.89
C ILE A 321 25.96 -0.84 7.58
N PHE A 322 25.39 -0.84 8.78
CA PHE A 322 25.10 -2.07 9.52
C PHE A 322 24.17 -3.02 8.75
N ASP A 323 23.10 -2.48 8.15
CA ASP A 323 22.12 -3.27 7.41
C ASP A 323 22.69 -3.78 6.09
N PHE A 324 23.47 -2.98 5.38
CA PHE A 324 24.19 -3.40 4.18
C PHE A 324 25.18 -4.53 4.49
N VAL A 325 26.05 -4.36 5.49
CA VAL A 325 27.04 -5.37 5.89
C VAL A 325 26.35 -6.64 6.38
N THR A 326 25.28 -6.51 7.18
CA THR A 326 24.49 -7.66 7.62
C THR A 326 23.88 -8.41 6.44
N TRP A 327 23.32 -7.69 5.47
CA TRP A 327 22.75 -8.29 4.28
C TRP A 327 23.84 -8.96 3.42
N ALA A 328 24.96 -8.29 3.18
CA ALA A 328 26.08 -8.77 2.36
C ALA A 328 26.72 -10.05 2.92
N LEU A 329 26.97 -10.09 4.24
CA LEU A 329 27.56 -11.25 4.92
C LEU A 329 26.58 -12.41 5.17
N THR A 330 25.28 -12.21 4.90
CA THR A 330 24.27 -13.26 5.02
C THR A 330 23.65 -13.63 3.68
N LYS A 331 22.73 -12.82 3.18
CA LYS A 331 21.98 -13.07 1.94
C LYS A 331 22.82 -12.80 0.70
N GLY A 332 23.68 -11.78 0.73
CA GLY A 332 24.55 -11.41 -0.39
C GLY A 332 25.55 -12.50 -0.76
N GLN A 333 25.95 -13.34 0.19
CA GLN A 333 26.83 -14.49 -0.06
C GLN A 333 26.25 -15.49 -1.09
N ALA A 334 24.95 -15.49 -1.35
CA ALA A 334 24.34 -16.38 -2.35
C ALA A 334 24.65 -15.98 -3.81
N THR A 335 25.03 -14.73 -4.07
CA THR A 335 25.30 -14.22 -5.43
C THR A 335 26.77 -14.24 -5.82
N VAL A 336 27.69 -14.41 -4.86
CA VAL A 336 29.15 -14.31 -5.05
C VAL A 336 29.68 -15.31 -6.08
N GLN A 337 29.17 -16.54 -6.08
CA GLN A 337 29.61 -17.60 -6.99
C GLN A 337 29.29 -17.31 -8.46
N GLN A 338 28.24 -16.51 -8.73
CA GLN A 338 27.85 -16.14 -10.10
C GLN A 338 28.84 -15.18 -10.74
N LEU A 339 29.63 -14.48 -9.92
CA LEU A 339 30.67 -13.54 -10.33
C LEU A 339 32.08 -14.10 -10.09
N ASN A 340 32.22 -15.42 -10.00
CA ASN A 340 33.51 -16.12 -9.81
C ASN A 340 34.23 -15.82 -8.48
N TYR A 341 33.52 -15.32 -7.47
CA TYR A 341 34.03 -15.22 -6.09
C TYR A 341 33.59 -16.42 -5.25
N SER A 342 34.36 -16.70 -4.21
CA SER A 342 34.03 -17.71 -3.21
C SER A 342 33.38 -17.08 -1.97
N PRO A 343 32.34 -17.71 -1.41
CA PRO A 343 31.69 -17.21 -0.19
C PRO A 343 32.64 -17.29 1.01
N LEU A 344 32.41 -16.42 1.98
CA LEU A 344 33.11 -16.47 3.26
C LEU A 344 32.71 -17.69 4.09
N PRO A 345 33.64 -18.24 4.89
CA PRO A 345 33.31 -19.17 5.95
C PRO A 345 32.27 -18.58 6.91
N SER A 346 31.23 -19.36 7.24
CA SER A 346 30.08 -18.87 8.03
C SER A 346 30.43 -18.43 9.44
N ASP A 347 31.47 -19.02 10.02
CA ASP A 347 32.03 -18.66 11.32
C ASP A 347 32.67 -17.27 11.29
N ILE A 348 33.46 -16.98 10.25
CA ILE A 348 34.08 -15.65 10.05
C ILE A 348 33.02 -14.57 9.82
N ALA A 349 32.01 -14.86 8.98
CA ALA A 349 30.88 -13.95 8.77
C ALA A 349 30.15 -13.63 10.10
N THR A 350 29.94 -14.63 10.95
CA THR A 350 29.27 -14.45 12.25
C THR A 350 30.13 -13.64 13.24
N GLN A 351 31.44 -13.89 13.28
CA GLN A 351 32.38 -13.13 14.12
C GLN A 351 32.46 -11.66 13.70
N GLY A 352 32.50 -11.38 12.39
CA GLY A 352 32.47 -10.02 11.83
C GLY A 352 31.21 -9.25 12.22
N LEU A 353 30.03 -9.87 12.11
CA LEU A 353 28.76 -9.26 12.53
C LEU A 353 28.71 -9.00 14.05
N THR A 354 29.30 -9.89 14.84
CA THR A 354 29.38 -9.71 16.30
C THR A 354 30.26 -8.51 16.65
N ALA A 355 31.43 -8.38 16.01
CA ALA A 355 32.34 -7.25 16.21
C ALA A 355 31.70 -5.90 15.85
N LEU A 356 30.85 -5.87 14.81
CA LEU A 356 30.09 -4.69 14.43
C LEU A 356 29.00 -4.34 15.46
N SER A 357 28.39 -5.34 16.10
CA SER A 357 27.32 -5.16 17.10
C SER A 357 27.81 -4.70 18.49
N VAL A 358 29.05 -5.05 18.88
CA VAL A 358 29.65 -4.75 20.20
C VAL A 358 30.25 -3.34 20.28
N GLY A 359 30.61 -2.73 19.14
CA GLY A 359 31.02 -1.32 19.07
C GLY A 359 29.87 -0.32 19.18
N ALA A 360 28.64 -0.74 18.86
CA ALA A 360 27.42 0.08 18.95
C ALA A 360 26.73 -0.11 20.31
N GLY A 361 27.41 0.28 21.39
CA GLY A 361 26.84 0.30 22.74
C GLY A 361 25.71 1.32 22.87
N ALA A 362 24.51 1.00 22.37
CA ALA A 362 23.34 1.85 22.54
C ALA A 362 22.95 1.84 24.04
N PRO A 363 22.95 2.99 24.74
CA PRO A 363 22.70 3.03 26.18
C PRO A 363 21.33 2.43 26.52
N ALA A 364 21.13 1.96 27.76
CA ALA A 364 19.88 1.32 28.22
C ALA A 364 18.58 2.09 27.87
N ARG A 365 18.69 3.41 27.69
CA ARG A 365 17.63 4.32 27.21
C ARG A 365 17.15 3.99 25.79
N VAL A 366 18.03 3.56 24.89
CA VAL A 366 17.75 3.15 23.51
C VAL A 366 17.08 1.76 23.45
N ARG A 367 17.44 0.85 24.36
CA ARG A 367 16.78 -0.47 24.45
C ARG A 367 15.31 -0.34 24.91
N ARG A 368 15.05 0.53 25.89
CA ARG A 368 13.68 0.84 26.36
C ARG A 368 12.87 1.58 25.30
N SER A 369 13.48 2.48 24.52
CA SER A 369 12.79 3.18 23.44
C SER A 369 12.40 2.23 22.30
N ARG A 370 13.26 1.27 21.93
CA ARG A 370 12.97 0.23 20.92
C ARG A 370 11.82 -0.70 21.33
N LEU A 371 11.68 -1.03 22.62
CA LEU A 371 10.55 -1.81 23.14
C LEU A 371 9.23 -1.04 23.03
N ILE A 372 9.23 0.24 23.41
CA ILE A 372 8.04 1.10 23.29
C ILE A 372 7.68 1.30 21.81
N ASP A 373 8.67 1.45 20.92
CA ASP A 373 8.46 1.56 19.48
C ASP A 373 7.81 0.30 18.90
N ARG A 374 8.29 -0.89 19.30
CA ARG A 374 7.68 -2.16 18.93
C ARG A 374 6.27 -2.31 19.50
N GLY A 375 6.06 -1.91 20.76
CA GLY A 375 4.74 -1.90 21.39
C GLY A 375 3.76 -0.99 20.63
N PHE A 376 4.16 0.24 20.32
CA PHE A 376 3.35 1.20 19.57
C PHE A 376 3.04 0.71 18.16
N ARG A 377 4.03 0.15 17.45
CA ARG A 377 3.81 -0.51 16.15
C ARG A 377 2.87 -1.71 16.28
N GLY A 378 3.01 -2.51 17.33
CA GLY A 378 2.15 -3.64 17.63
C GLY A 378 0.70 -3.21 17.85
N THR A 379 0.46 -2.21 18.70
CA THR A 379 -0.87 -1.67 18.97
C THR A 379 -1.53 -1.13 17.71
N THR A 380 -0.82 -0.30 16.94
CA THR A 380 -1.37 0.28 15.69
C THR A 380 -1.64 -0.81 14.64
N LEU A 381 -0.80 -1.84 14.55
CA LEU A 381 -1.04 -3.02 13.71
C LEU A 381 -2.28 -3.80 14.16
N VAL A 382 -2.41 -4.11 15.45
CA VAL A 382 -3.54 -4.89 15.98
C VAL A 382 -4.85 -4.14 15.75
N VAL A 383 -4.87 -2.83 15.96
CA VAL A 383 -6.03 -1.99 15.63
C VAL A 383 -6.30 -1.99 14.11
N GLY A 384 -5.27 -1.92 13.27
CA GLY A 384 -5.42 -2.08 11.81
C GLY A 384 -6.01 -3.44 11.40
N LEU A 385 -5.52 -4.54 11.99
CA LEU A 385 -6.06 -5.89 11.81
C LEU A 385 -7.49 -6.03 12.36
N GLY A 386 -7.87 -5.19 13.33
CA GLY A 386 -9.23 -5.06 13.84
C GLY A 386 -10.27 -4.80 12.76
N LEU A 387 -9.93 -4.08 11.68
CA LEU A 387 -10.82 -3.92 10.52
C LEU A 387 -11.07 -5.23 9.78
N ILE A 388 -10.03 -6.06 9.62
CA ILE A 388 -10.13 -7.40 9.02
C ILE A 388 -10.99 -8.30 9.91
N ALA A 389 -10.73 -8.28 11.21
CA ALA A 389 -11.52 -9.03 12.19
C ALA A 389 -12.99 -8.58 12.20
N LEU A 390 -13.25 -7.28 12.11
CA LEU A 390 -14.59 -6.72 12.03
C LEU A 390 -15.34 -7.23 10.80
N LEU A 391 -14.72 -7.17 9.61
CA LEU A 391 -15.32 -7.71 8.40
C LEU A 391 -15.55 -9.23 8.50
N ALA A 392 -14.58 -9.98 9.03
CA ALA A 392 -14.70 -11.42 9.20
C ALA A 392 -15.85 -11.78 10.16
N LEU A 393 -15.94 -11.09 11.30
CA LEU A 393 -17.01 -11.28 12.29
C LEU A 393 -18.38 -10.92 11.70
N MET A 394 -18.45 -9.83 10.96
CA MET A 394 -19.66 -9.41 10.25
C MET A 394 -20.11 -10.47 9.24
N LEU A 395 -19.18 -11.03 8.46
CA LEU A 395 -19.48 -12.13 7.54
C LEU A 395 -19.96 -13.38 8.28
N VAL A 396 -19.29 -13.79 9.37
CA VAL A 396 -19.67 -14.96 10.16
C VAL A 396 -21.07 -14.79 10.77
N GLU A 397 -21.35 -13.67 11.43
CA GLU A 397 -22.65 -13.44 12.06
C GLU A 397 -23.80 -13.38 11.05
N LEU A 398 -23.59 -12.71 9.91
CA LEU A 398 -24.63 -12.61 8.88
C LEU A 398 -24.84 -13.93 8.15
N THR A 399 -23.77 -14.68 7.86
CA THR A 399 -23.89 -15.99 7.21
C THR A 399 -24.54 -17.01 8.13
N THR A 400 -24.15 -17.08 9.41
CA THR A 400 -24.79 -17.98 10.39
C THR A 400 -26.24 -17.60 10.67
N GLY A 401 -26.56 -16.30 10.70
CA GLY A 401 -27.94 -15.81 10.80
C GLY A 401 -28.78 -16.18 9.58
N ALA A 402 -28.24 -15.98 8.37
CA ALA A 402 -28.90 -16.33 7.11
C ALA A 402 -29.06 -17.85 6.93
N TRP A 403 -28.12 -18.65 7.44
CA TRP A 403 -28.14 -20.11 7.29
C TRP A 403 -29.40 -20.75 7.88
N ARG A 404 -29.91 -20.22 8.99
CA ARG A 404 -31.16 -20.69 9.62
C ARG A 404 -32.37 -20.56 8.69
N THR A 405 -32.37 -19.55 7.83
CA THR A 405 -33.41 -19.38 6.81
C THR A 405 -33.32 -20.47 5.76
N PHE A 406 -32.10 -20.84 5.35
CA PHE A 406 -31.89 -21.93 4.37
C PHE A 406 -32.25 -23.30 4.95
N ASP A 407 -31.98 -23.53 6.24
CA ASP A 407 -32.41 -24.77 6.90
C ASP A 407 -33.95 -24.89 6.97
N ALA A 408 -34.66 -23.76 7.15
CA ALA A 408 -36.12 -23.74 7.27
C ALA A 408 -36.86 -23.74 5.93
N PHE A 409 -36.39 -22.97 4.94
CA PHE A 409 -37.10 -22.72 3.67
C PHE A 409 -36.37 -23.27 2.42
N GLY A 410 -35.16 -23.81 2.59
CA GLY A 410 -34.34 -24.33 1.50
C GLY A 410 -33.94 -23.27 0.47
N LEU A 411 -33.49 -23.73 -0.71
CA LEU A 411 -33.16 -22.84 -1.84
C LEU A 411 -34.40 -22.22 -2.49
N HIS A 412 -35.60 -22.73 -2.20
CA HIS A 412 -36.87 -22.16 -2.66
C HIS A 412 -37.04 -20.70 -2.21
N PHE A 413 -36.42 -20.31 -1.09
CA PHE A 413 -36.38 -18.91 -0.64
C PHE A 413 -35.94 -17.93 -1.73
N PHE A 414 -34.99 -18.28 -2.61
CA PHE A 414 -34.52 -17.36 -3.67
C PHE A 414 -35.49 -17.21 -4.83
N VAL A 415 -36.32 -18.23 -5.09
CA VAL A 415 -37.23 -18.28 -6.25
C VAL A 415 -38.67 -17.96 -5.85
N GLY A 416 -39.01 -18.15 -4.57
CA GLY A 416 -40.34 -17.87 -4.03
C GLY A 416 -40.75 -16.41 -4.23
N THR A 417 -42.02 -16.22 -4.57
CA THR A 417 -42.64 -14.89 -4.77
C THR A 417 -43.62 -14.51 -3.67
N SER A 418 -44.08 -15.49 -2.89
CA SER A 418 -44.94 -15.31 -1.73
C SER A 418 -44.15 -14.76 -0.55
N TRP A 419 -44.76 -13.84 0.20
CA TRP A 419 -44.29 -13.50 1.52
C TRP A 419 -45.46 -13.47 2.49
N ASN A 420 -45.55 -14.51 3.30
CA ASN A 420 -46.58 -14.71 4.32
C ASN A 420 -45.94 -14.81 5.72
N PRO A 421 -46.08 -13.79 6.57
CA PRO A 421 -45.53 -13.80 7.94
C PRO A 421 -46.50 -14.39 8.98
N VAL A 422 -47.64 -14.96 8.58
CA VAL A 422 -48.64 -15.48 9.53
C VAL A 422 -48.12 -16.74 10.19
N SER A 423 -47.99 -16.70 11.53
CA SER A 423 -47.52 -17.82 12.36
C SER A 423 -48.27 -19.11 12.04
N GLY A 424 -47.53 -20.19 11.76
CA GLY A 424 -48.09 -21.50 11.37
C GLY A 424 -48.44 -21.65 9.87
N ARG A 425 -48.30 -20.60 9.06
CA ARG A 425 -48.38 -20.63 7.57
C ARG A 425 -47.25 -19.81 6.95
N GLU A 426 -46.09 -19.84 7.59
CA GLU A 426 -44.92 -19.05 7.23
C GLU A 426 -44.37 -19.51 5.88
N ASP A 427 -44.34 -18.60 4.90
CA ASP A 427 -43.76 -18.84 3.59
C ASP A 427 -43.04 -17.58 3.13
N PHE A 428 -41.74 -17.67 2.91
CA PHE A 428 -40.88 -16.52 2.61
C PHE A 428 -40.13 -16.71 1.30
N GLY A 429 -40.42 -15.84 0.34
CA GLY A 429 -39.75 -15.74 -0.94
C GLY A 429 -39.05 -14.39 -1.12
N ALA A 430 -37.78 -14.43 -1.50
CA ALA A 430 -36.89 -13.28 -1.68
C ALA A 430 -36.94 -12.70 -3.10
N LEU A 431 -37.48 -13.42 -4.09
CA LEU A 431 -37.39 -13.04 -5.50
C LEU A 431 -37.95 -11.63 -5.81
N PRO A 432 -39.12 -11.22 -5.28
CA PRO A 432 -39.67 -9.90 -5.55
C PRO A 432 -38.74 -8.78 -5.06
N PHE A 433 -38.06 -9.02 -3.94
CA PHE A 433 -37.15 -8.07 -3.33
C PHE A 433 -35.83 -7.96 -4.08
N ILE A 434 -35.25 -9.09 -4.50
CA ILE A 434 -34.05 -9.15 -5.34
C ILE A 434 -34.33 -8.44 -6.66
N PHE A 435 -35.46 -8.75 -7.29
CA PHE A 435 -35.88 -8.13 -8.54
C PHE A 435 -36.03 -6.61 -8.39
N GLY A 436 -36.79 -6.13 -7.41
CA GLY A 436 -36.98 -4.70 -7.19
C GLY A 436 -35.67 -3.95 -6.89
N SER A 437 -34.76 -4.57 -6.13
CA SER A 437 -33.42 -4.02 -5.91
C SER A 437 -32.57 -3.96 -7.18
N LEU A 438 -32.59 -4.98 -8.03
CA LEU A 438 -31.85 -4.98 -9.30
C LEU A 438 -32.40 -3.95 -10.29
N VAL A 439 -33.72 -3.85 -10.40
CA VAL A 439 -34.39 -2.90 -11.31
C VAL A 439 -34.09 -1.46 -10.91
N THR A 440 -34.33 -1.10 -9.64
CA THR A 440 -34.06 0.26 -9.14
C THR A 440 -32.58 0.64 -9.27
N SER A 441 -31.68 -0.30 -9.04
CA SER A 441 -30.23 -0.11 -9.22
C SER A 441 -29.83 0.05 -10.67
N GLY A 442 -30.44 -0.72 -11.58
CA GLY A 442 -30.23 -0.59 -13.02
C GLY A 442 -30.65 0.79 -13.52
N VAL A 443 -31.83 1.27 -13.11
CA VAL A 443 -32.31 2.64 -13.42
C VAL A 443 -31.33 3.69 -12.88
N ALA A 444 -30.88 3.53 -11.64
CA ALA A 444 -29.93 4.46 -11.02
C ALA A 444 -28.60 4.57 -11.79
N ILE A 445 -28.05 3.44 -12.25
CA ILE A 445 -26.80 3.42 -13.04
C ILE A 445 -27.01 4.08 -14.41
N VAL A 446 -28.06 3.70 -15.12
CA VAL A 446 -28.34 4.17 -16.49
C VAL A 446 -28.53 5.69 -16.52
N ILE A 447 -29.17 6.25 -15.51
CA ILE A 447 -29.42 7.70 -15.43
C ILE A 447 -28.26 8.44 -14.74
N GLY A 448 -27.84 7.96 -13.57
CA GLY A 448 -26.92 8.69 -12.69
C GLY A 448 -25.47 8.68 -13.17
N VAL A 449 -24.95 7.53 -13.62
CA VAL A 449 -23.52 7.42 -13.95
C VAL A 449 -23.11 8.31 -15.13
N PRO A 450 -23.83 8.35 -16.27
CA PRO A 450 -23.47 9.24 -17.38
C PRO A 450 -23.47 10.72 -16.98
N VAL A 451 -24.45 11.15 -16.18
CA VAL A 451 -24.58 12.53 -15.70
C VAL A 451 -23.43 12.88 -14.75
N ALA A 452 -23.11 11.98 -13.80
CA ALA A 452 -22.01 12.16 -12.86
C ALA A 452 -20.63 12.21 -13.56
N VAL A 453 -20.39 11.34 -14.53
CA VAL A 453 -19.16 11.33 -15.33
C VAL A 453 -19.06 12.59 -16.19
N GLY A 454 -20.18 13.04 -16.79
CA GLY A 454 -20.26 14.30 -17.52
C GLY A 454 -19.88 15.51 -16.65
N LEU A 455 -20.43 15.59 -15.43
CA LEU A 455 -20.06 16.63 -14.47
C LEU A 455 -18.58 16.51 -14.06
N ALA A 456 -18.06 15.31 -13.78
CA ALA A 456 -16.65 15.10 -13.43
C ALA A 456 -15.68 15.51 -14.56
N LEU A 457 -16.07 15.27 -15.81
CA LEU A 457 -15.33 15.72 -17.00
C LEU A 457 -15.37 17.24 -17.14
N LEU A 458 -16.51 17.89 -16.87
CA LEU A 458 -16.64 19.34 -16.89
C LEU A 458 -15.72 19.99 -15.83
N LEU A 459 -15.77 19.49 -14.59
CA LEU A 459 -14.96 20.01 -13.48
C LEU A 459 -13.46 19.93 -13.75
N ASN A 460 -13.00 18.95 -14.54
CA ASN A 460 -11.60 18.81 -14.94
C ASN A 460 -11.20 19.65 -16.17
N GLN A 461 -12.15 20.21 -16.91
CA GLN A 461 -11.91 20.98 -18.13
C GLN A 461 -12.08 22.49 -17.95
N VAL A 462 -12.91 22.91 -17.00
CA VAL A 462 -13.17 24.33 -16.75
C VAL A 462 -12.10 24.91 -15.83
N ARG A 463 -11.83 26.22 -15.97
CA ARG A 463 -10.89 26.96 -15.12
C ARG A 463 -11.23 26.79 -13.63
N GLY A 464 -10.19 26.79 -12.79
CA GLY A 464 -10.30 26.60 -11.34
C GLY A 464 -11.29 27.54 -10.64
N SER A 465 -11.48 28.77 -11.15
CA SER A 465 -12.45 29.73 -10.58
C SER A 465 -13.90 29.26 -10.63
N ILE A 466 -14.26 28.38 -11.58
CA ILE A 466 -15.60 27.81 -11.71
C ILE A 466 -15.60 26.37 -11.15
N ALA A 467 -14.56 25.60 -11.45
CA ALA A 467 -14.45 24.20 -11.01
C ALA A 467 -14.34 24.05 -9.49
N ASN A 468 -13.63 24.93 -8.78
CA ASN A 468 -13.42 24.83 -7.34
C ASN A 468 -14.73 25.10 -6.56
N PRO A 469 -15.49 26.18 -6.80
CA PRO A 469 -16.79 26.39 -6.15
C PRO A 469 -17.80 25.28 -6.45
N LEU A 470 -17.88 24.83 -7.71
CA LEU A 470 -18.77 23.73 -8.08
C LEU A 470 -18.39 22.41 -7.40
N THR A 471 -17.09 22.12 -7.34
CA THR A 471 -16.56 20.98 -6.57
C THR A 471 -16.97 21.06 -5.11
N VAL A 472 -16.81 22.24 -4.50
CA VAL A 472 -17.21 22.46 -3.11
C VAL A 472 -18.70 22.19 -2.92
N PHE A 473 -19.51 22.71 -3.84
CA PHE A 473 -20.94 22.54 -3.82
C PHE A 473 -21.36 21.07 -3.95
N VAL A 474 -20.78 20.31 -4.89
CA VAL A 474 -21.03 18.87 -5.04
C VAL A 474 -20.63 18.09 -3.79
N ASP A 475 -19.45 18.37 -3.21
CA ASP A 475 -18.98 17.67 -2.01
C ASP A 475 -19.91 17.95 -0.80
N ILE A 476 -20.41 19.18 -0.68
CA ILE A 476 -21.35 19.59 0.37
C ILE A 476 -22.70 18.87 0.18
N LEU A 477 -23.20 18.79 -1.05
CA LEU A 477 -24.45 18.10 -1.37
C LEU A 477 -24.34 16.58 -1.16
N ALA A 478 -23.14 16.00 -1.34
CA ALA A 478 -22.87 14.60 -1.00
C ALA A 478 -23.06 14.28 0.50
N ALA A 479 -23.12 15.30 1.35
CA ALA A 479 -23.34 15.15 2.78
C ALA A 479 -24.83 15.22 3.17
N ILE A 480 -25.75 15.48 2.23
CA ILE A 480 -27.19 15.49 2.55
C ILE A 480 -27.59 14.10 3.08
N PRO A 481 -28.21 14.02 4.26
CA PRO A 481 -28.65 12.73 4.82
C PRO A 481 -29.72 12.04 3.95
N SER A 482 -29.66 10.72 3.83
CA SER A 482 -30.56 9.93 2.97
C SER A 482 -32.05 10.09 3.32
N VAL A 483 -32.40 10.34 4.59
CA VAL A 483 -33.77 10.63 5.01
C VAL A 483 -34.31 11.94 4.41
N VAL A 484 -33.45 12.92 4.15
CA VAL A 484 -33.81 14.20 3.53
C VAL A 484 -34.14 14.00 2.05
N TYR A 485 -33.34 13.19 1.35
CA TYR A 485 -33.64 12.74 -0.01
C TYR A 485 -34.98 12.02 -0.09
N GLY A 486 -35.24 11.12 0.86
CA GLY A 486 -36.50 10.38 0.93
C GLY A 486 -37.73 11.25 1.16
N LEU A 487 -37.62 12.21 2.08
CA LEU A 487 -38.69 13.16 2.40
C LEU A 487 -39.02 14.04 1.17
N TRP A 488 -37.99 14.56 0.50
CA TRP A 488 -38.16 15.32 -0.74
C TRP A 488 -38.72 14.46 -1.87
N ALA A 489 -38.27 13.21 -2.00
CA ALA A 489 -38.78 12.32 -3.01
C ALA A 489 -40.28 12.03 -2.84
N LEU A 490 -40.71 11.79 -1.60
CA LEU A 490 -42.12 11.51 -1.29
C LEU A 490 -43.04 12.71 -1.52
N PHE A 491 -42.62 13.92 -1.12
CA PHE A 491 -43.49 15.10 -1.11
C PHE A 491 -43.28 16.07 -2.27
N VAL A 492 -42.21 15.93 -3.05
CA VAL A 492 -41.91 16.83 -4.18
C VAL A 492 -41.74 16.03 -5.47
N LEU A 493 -40.78 15.11 -5.51
CA LEU A 493 -40.48 14.36 -6.74
C LEU A 493 -41.68 13.53 -7.19
N LYS A 494 -42.26 12.76 -6.26
CA LYS A 494 -43.34 11.83 -6.57
C LYS A 494 -44.60 12.54 -7.08
N PRO A 495 -45.11 13.61 -6.44
CA PRO A 495 -46.23 14.37 -7.01
C PRO A 495 -45.99 14.90 -8.43
N ILE A 496 -44.77 15.36 -8.73
CA ILE A 496 -44.40 15.83 -10.08
C ILE A 496 -44.37 14.66 -11.08
N PHE A 497 -43.89 13.51 -10.63
CA PHE A 497 -43.86 12.30 -11.43
C PHE A 497 -45.27 11.82 -11.75
N ASP A 498 -46.16 11.80 -10.75
CA ASP A 498 -47.56 11.42 -10.90
C ASP A 498 -48.32 12.33 -11.87
N SER A 499 -48.07 13.65 -11.78
CA SER A 499 -48.81 14.63 -12.56
C SER A 499 -48.30 14.79 -13.99
N SER A 500 -46.98 14.68 -14.19
CA SER A 500 -46.32 15.19 -15.41
C SER A 500 -45.40 14.18 -16.08
N VAL A 501 -44.49 13.55 -15.33
CA VAL A 501 -43.42 12.72 -15.93
C VAL A 501 -43.93 11.35 -16.30
N GLU A 502 -44.58 10.62 -15.39
CA GLU A 502 -45.09 9.28 -15.64
C GLU A 502 -46.16 9.28 -16.74
N PRO A 503 -47.17 10.18 -16.75
CA PRO A 503 -48.13 10.24 -17.85
C PRO A 503 -47.47 10.49 -19.21
N PHE A 504 -46.46 11.36 -19.26
CA PHE A 504 -45.69 11.63 -20.47
C PHE A 504 -44.93 10.39 -20.95
N LEU A 505 -44.19 9.72 -20.06
CA LEU A 505 -43.44 8.50 -20.39
C LEU A 505 -44.37 7.36 -20.84
N ILE A 506 -45.52 7.18 -20.17
CA ILE A 506 -46.54 6.20 -20.58
C ILE A 506 -47.08 6.53 -21.97
N ALA A 507 -47.35 7.81 -22.26
CA ALA A 507 -47.88 8.25 -23.55
C ALA A 507 -46.87 8.12 -24.70
N THR A 508 -45.59 8.38 -24.46
CA THR A 508 -44.54 8.36 -25.48
C THR A 508 -43.86 6.99 -25.59
N LEU A 509 -43.22 6.53 -24.52
CA LEU A 509 -42.44 5.28 -24.51
C LEU A 509 -43.32 4.03 -24.34
N GLY A 510 -44.48 4.14 -23.69
CA GLY A 510 -45.42 3.02 -23.52
C GLY A 510 -45.97 2.44 -24.83
N ARG A 511 -45.89 3.22 -25.92
CA ARG A 511 -46.32 2.83 -27.29
C ARG A 511 -45.23 2.09 -28.08
N VAL A 512 -43.97 2.13 -27.64
CA VAL A 512 -42.85 1.50 -28.35
C VAL A 512 -42.85 -0.02 -28.11
N PRO A 513 -42.69 -0.89 -29.12
CA PRO A 513 -42.56 -2.33 -28.93
C PRO A 513 -41.33 -2.67 -28.08
N LEU A 514 -41.40 -3.74 -27.26
CA LEU A 514 -40.40 -4.16 -26.26
C LEU A 514 -40.15 -3.16 -25.11
N ILE A 515 -39.79 -1.91 -25.41
CA ILE A 515 -39.48 -0.89 -24.40
C ILE A 515 -40.74 -0.43 -23.67
N GLY A 516 -41.88 -0.32 -24.37
CA GLY A 516 -43.13 0.14 -23.79
C GLY A 516 -43.70 -0.78 -22.71
N ALA A 517 -43.31 -2.05 -22.66
CA ALA A 517 -43.70 -2.95 -21.57
C ALA A 517 -43.16 -2.48 -20.20
N LEU A 518 -42.00 -1.79 -20.18
CA LEU A 518 -41.39 -1.23 -18.98
C LEU A 518 -42.10 0.03 -18.47
N PHE A 519 -42.82 0.75 -19.35
CA PHE A 519 -43.42 2.05 -19.05
C PHE A 519 -44.95 2.03 -19.06
N ARG A 520 -45.58 0.84 -19.07
CA ARG A 520 -47.05 0.70 -19.03
C ARG A 520 -47.55 0.56 -17.60
N GLY A 521 -48.49 1.37 -17.14
CA GLY A 521 -49.01 1.24 -15.78
C GLY A 521 -49.93 2.39 -15.42
N LYS A 522 -50.30 2.46 -14.12
CA LYS A 522 -51.00 3.60 -13.57
C LYS A 522 -49.96 4.62 -13.10
N ALA A 523 -50.10 5.87 -13.53
CA ALA A 523 -49.21 6.97 -13.16
C ALA A 523 -49.41 7.48 -11.71
N GLN A 524 -50.01 6.68 -10.83
CA GLN A 524 -50.43 7.15 -9.51
C GLN A 524 -50.04 6.14 -8.44
N GLY A 525 -49.39 6.64 -7.40
CA GLY A 525 -48.95 5.86 -6.26
C GLY A 525 -47.53 5.31 -6.39
N PRO A 526 -46.99 4.72 -5.31
CA PRO A 526 -45.58 4.32 -5.22
C PRO A 526 -45.10 3.41 -6.35
N ASP A 527 -43.86 3.58 -6.83
CA ASP A 527 -43.36 2.87 -8.02
C ASP A 527 -41.83 2.66 -8.03
N LEU A 528 -41.36 1.75 -8.89
CA LEU A 528 -39.94 1.39 -9.04
C LEU A 528 -39.13 2.45 -9.81
N PHE A 529 -39.75 3.21 -10.72
CA PHE A 529 -39.07 4.23 -11.53
C PHE A 529 -38.61 5.42 -10.68
N THR A 530 -39.52 6.00 -9.90
CA THR A 530 -39.26 7.11 -9.00
C THR A 530 -38.22 6.70 -7.94
N ALA A 531 -38.32 5.47 -7.42
CA ALA A 531 -37.30 4.88 -6.54
C ALA A 531 -35.92 4.77 -7.21
N GLY A 532 -35.85 4.38 -8.48
CA GLY A 532 -34.60 4.34 -9.25
C GLY A 532 -34.02 5.74 -9.53
N VAL A 533 -34.87 6.73 -9.78
CA VAL A 533 -34.44 8.12 -10.05
C VAL A 533 -33.90 8.79 -8.80
N ILE A 534 -34.54 8.61 -7.64
CA ILE A 534 -34.00 9.16 -6.39
C ILE A 534 -32.64 8.54 -6.06
N LEU A 535 -32.47 7.23 -6.26
CA LEU A 535 -31.17 6.57 -6.15
C LEU A 535 -30.15 7.15 -7.14
N ALA A 536 -30.57 7.46 -8.38
CA ALA A 536 -29.72 8.12 -9.37
C ALA A 536 -29.20 9.46 -8.83
N ILE A 537 -30.09 10.33 -8.33
CA ILE A 537 -29.74 11.65 -7.77
C ILE A 537 -28.76 11.51 -6.60
N MET A 538 -28.97 10.51 -5.75
CA MET A 538 -28.18 10.27 -4.55
C MET A 538 -26.76 9.75 -4.85
N ILE A 539 -26.57 8.94 -5.90
CA ILE A 539 -25.21 8.51 -6.32
C ILE A 539 -24.44 9.60 -7.05
N LEU A 540 -25.10 10.63 -7.60
CA LEU A 540 -24.45 11.67 -8.41
C LEU A 540 -23.24 12.31 -7.72
N PRO A 541 -23.32 12.81 -6.47
CA PRO A 541 -22.19 13.48 -5.85
C PRO A 541 -21.01 12.53 -5.59
N ILE A 542 -21.30 11.29 -5.18
CA ILE A 542 -20.29 10.27 -4.88
C ILE A 542 -19.56 9.86 -6.16
N VAL A 543 -20.31 9.49 -7.21
CA VAL A 543 -19.72 9.07 -8.49
C VAL A 543 -18.97 10.22 -9.14
N THR A 544 -19.46 11.46 -9.03
CA THR A 544 -18.78 12.66 -9.56
C THR A 544 -17.44 12.88 -8.85
N ALA A 545 -17.42 12.86 -7.51
CA ALA A 545 -16.20 13.12 -6.74
C ALA A 545 -15.09 12.11 -7.04
N VAL A 546 -15.42 10.81 -7.02
CA VAL A 546 -14.44 9.75 -7.30
C VAL A 546 -14.03 9.74 -8.77
N SER A 547 -14.96 9.93 -9.71
CA SER A 547 -14.62 9.99 -11.14
C SER A 547 -13.71 11.19 -11.45
N ARG A 548 -13.93 12.34 -10.78
CA ARG A 548 -13.09 13.53 -10.93
C ARG A 548 -11.65 13.25 -10.54
N GLU A 549 -11.42 12.56 -9.43
CA GLU A 549 -10.09 12.18 -8.95
C GLU A 549 -9.38 11.24 -9.94
N VAL A 550 -10.09 10.20 -10.42
CA VAL A 550 -9.56 9.26 -11.42
C VAL A 550 -9.17 9.99 -12.70
N ILE A 551 -10.00 10.92 -13.17
CA ILE A 551 -9.72 11.74 -14.37
C ILE A 551 -8.52 12.67 -14.12
N ALA A 552 -8.37 13.20 -12.91
CA ALA A 552 -7.26 14.09 -12.57
C ALA A 552 -5.89 13.36 -12.62
N PHE A 553 -5.86 12.04 -12.36
CA PHE A 553 -4.66 11.21 -12.47
C PHE A 553 -4.20 10.95 -13.91
N VAL A 554 -5.00 11.27 -14.93
CA VAL A 554 -4.56 11.15 -16.33
C VAL A 554 -3.38 12.11 -16.57
N PRO A 555 -2.21 11.61 -17.02
CA PRO A 555 -1.03 12.44 -17.27
C PRO A 555 -1.38 13.66 -18.12
N ARG A 556 -0.91 14.85 -17.69
CA ARG A 556 -1.19 16.10 -18.41
C ARG A 556 -0.57 16.08 -19.80
N ASP A 557 0.61 15.49 -19.93
CA ASP A 557 1.34 15.33 -21.20
C ASP A 557 0.52 14.61 -22.26
N LEU A 558 -0.29 13.59 -21.89
CA LEU A 558 -1.17 12.90 -22.83
C LEU A 558 -2.31 13.79 -23.33
N ARG A 559 -2.86 14.63 -22.45
CA ARG A 559 -3.92 15.58 -22.80
C ARG A 559 -3.38 16.71 -23.68
N GLU A 560 -2.21 17.24 -23.31
CA GLU A 560 -1.54 18.34 -24.01
C GLU A 560 -0.98 17.89 -25.36
N ALA A 561 -0.42 16.68 -25.46
CA ALA A 561 0.02 16.10 -26.73
C ALA A 561 -1.16 15.90 -27.69
N ALA A 562 -2.30 15.39 -27.21
CA ALA A 562 -3.50 15.26 -28.06
C ALA A 562 -3.96 16.62 -28.60
N LEU A 563 -4.02 17.65 -27.74
CA LEU A 563 -4.38 19.01 -28.16
C LEU A 563 -3.33 19.62 -29.11
N ALA A 564 -2.04 19.38 -28.88
CA ALA A 564 -0.94 19.84 -29.73
C ALA A 564 -0.95 19.21 -31.13
N LEU A 565 -1.43 17.96 -31.24
CA LEU A 565 -1.70 17.29 -32.52
C LEU A 565 -2.95 17.82 -33.25
N GLY A 566 -3.60 18.86 -32.71
CA GLY A 566 -4.79 19.48 -33.30
C GLY A 566 -6.10 18.75 -32.98
N ALA A 567 -6.12 17.89 -31.95
CA ALA A 567 -7.36 17.27 -31.49
C ALA A 567 -8.26 18.29 -30.78
N THR A 568 -9.57 18.16 -30.96
CA THR A 568 -10.59 18.89 -30.19
C THR A 568 -10.65 18.41 -28.73
N ARG A 569 -11.33 19.14 -27.83
CA ARG A 569 -11.50 18.70 -26.44
C ARG A 569 -12.29 17.40 -26.38
N TYR A 570 -13.32 17.27 -27.21
CA TYR A 570 -14.05 16.02 -27.39
C TYR A 570 -13.14 14.85 -27.79
N GLU A 571 -12.28 15.04 -28.79
CA GLU A 571 -11.36 13.99 -29.26
C GLU A 571 -10.29 13.64 -28.21
N SER A 572 -9.73 14.64 -27.52
CA SER A 572 -8.80 14.44 -26.40
C SER A 572 -9.45 13.64 -25.27
N VAL A 573 -10.68 13.98 -24.88
CA VAL A 573 -11.42 13.25 -23.83
C VAL A 573 -11.73 11.83 -24.27
N ARG A 574 -12.20 11.64 -25.51
CA ARG A 574 -12.60 10.32 -26.02
C ARG A 574 -11.42 9.38 -26.23
N LEU A 575 -10.28 9.89 -26.70
CA LEU A 575 -9.14 9.07 -27.13
C LEU A 575 -8.07 8.92 -26.03
N ALA A 576 -7.87 9.93 -25.19
CA ALA A 576 -6.83 9.90 -24.15
C ALA A 576 -7.41 9.73 -22.74
N VAL A 577 -8.41 10.54 -22.36
CA VAL A 577 -8.88 10.60 -20.97
C VAL A 577 -9.75 9.40 -20.59
N LEU A 578 -10.82 9.13 -21.36
CA LEU A 578 -11.78 8.07 -21.04
C LEU A 578 -11.15 6.66 -21.05
N PRO A 579 -10.30 6.27 -22.02
CA PRO A 579 -9.67 4.95 -22.01
C PRO A 579 -8.75 4.73 -20.81
N TYR A 580 -8.06 5.78 -20.35
CA TYR A 580 -7.20 5.73 -19.17
C TYR A 580 -8.02 5.67 -17.88
N ALA A 581 -9.10 6.46 -17.78
CA ALA A 581 -9.93 6.57 -16.59
C ALA A 581 -11.01 5.46 -16.46
N ARG A 582 -11.23 4.63 -17.49
CA ARG A 582 -12.38 3.69 -17.56
C ARG A 582 -12.50 2.76 -16.35
N SER A 583 -11.39 2.18 -15.88
CA SER A 583 -11.39 1.23 -14.76
C SER A 583 -11.74 1.93 -13.45
N GLY A 584 -11.22 3.15 -13.24
CA GLY A 584 -11.54 3.95 -12.06
C GLY A 584 -12.97 4.51 -12.10
N ILE A 585 -13.51 4.86 -13.27
CA ILE A 585 -14.92 5.27 -13.42
C ILE A 585 -15.88 4.10 -13.12
N VAL A 586 -15.56 2.90 -13.59
CA VAL A 586 -16.31 1.68 -13.24
C VAL A 586 -16.25 1.44 -11.73
N GLY A 587 -15.07 1.58 -11.12
CA GLY A 587 -14.90 1.52 -9.66
C GLY A 587 -15.72 2.58 -8.91
N ALA A 588 -15.72 3.83 -9.37
CA ALA A 588 -16.52 4.93 -8.83
C ALA A 588 -18.02 4.62 -8.89
N SER A 589 -18.47 4.07 -10.01
CA SER A 589 -19.86 3.66 -10.24
C SER A 589 -20.26 2.53 -9.29
N MET A 590 -19.41 1.52 -9.12
CA MET A 590 -19.64 0.42 -8.17
C MET A 590 -19.66 0.91 -6.72
N LEU A 591 -18.78 1.86 -6.35
CA LEU A 591 -18.75 2.46 -5.01
C LEU A 591 -20.02 3.27 -4.73
N GLY A 592 -20.42 4.13 -5.66
CA GLY A 592 -21.65 4.90 -5.57
C GLY A 592 -22.87 4.00 -5.47
N LEU A 593 -22.93 2.97 -6.33
CA LEU A 593 -23.97 1.96 -6.30
C LEU A 593 -23.99 1.20 -4.96
N GLY A 594 -22.85 0.77 -4.42
CA GLY A 594 -22.76 0.06 -3.15
C GLY A 594 -23.36 0.85 -1.99
N ARG A 595 -23.11 2.17 -1.95
CA ARG A 595 -23.71 3.08 -0.96
C ARG A 595 -25.21 3.28 -1.20
N ALA A 596 -25.62 3.55 -2.43
CA ALA A 596 -27.04 3.64 -2.78
C ALA A 596 -27.81 2.34 -2.58
N LEU A 597 -27.12 1.20 -2.73
CA LEU A 597 -27.63 -0.12 -2.41
C LEU A 597 -27.79 -0.34 -0.90
N GLY A 598 -27.27 0.55 -0.06
CA GLY A 598 -27.41 0.51 1.40
C GLY A 598 -28.20 1.63 2.03
N GLU A 599 -28.49 2.68 1.28
CA GLU A 599 -29.34 3.78 1.72
C GLU A 599 -30.82 3.38 1.53
N THR A 600 -31.37 2.77 2.57
CA THR A 600 -32.67 2.08 2.57
C THR A 600 -33.86 3.02 2.62
N ILE A 601 -33.69 4.21 3.18
CA ILE A 601 -34.83 5.02 3.61
C ILE A 601 -35.45 5.82 2.48
N ALA A 602 -34.63 6.41 1.61
CA ALA A 602 -35.15 7.17 0.47
C ALA A 602 -36.01 6.29 -0.45
N VAL A 603 -35.57 5.06 -0.69
CA VAL A 603 -36.30 4.08 -1.52
C VAL A 603 -37.55 3.58 -0.81
N SER A 604 -37.47 3.26 0.48
CA SER A 604 -38.60 2.68 1.23
C SER A 604 -39.81 3.60 1.31
N LEU A 605 -39.61 4.92 1.23
CA LEU A 605 -40.69 5.90 1.26
C LEU A 605 -41.46 5.98 -0.07
N VAL A 606 -40.87 5.54 -1.18
CA VAL A 606 -41.41 5.82 -2.53
C VAL A 606 -41.70 4.56 -3.36
N VAL A 607 -41.12 3.40 -3.01
CA VAL A 607 -41.26 2.16 -3.82
C VAL A 607 -42.57 1.39 -3.59
N GLY A 608 -43.24 1.62 -2.46
CA GLY A 608 -44.57 1.05 -2.16
C GLY A 608 -44.57 -0.20 -1.28
N ASN A 609 -43.44 -0.87 -1.12
CA ASN A 609 -43.25 -2.05 -0.25
C ASN A 609 -44.29 -3.17 -0.48
N THR A 610 -44.57 -3.48 -1.74
CA THR A 610 -45.45 -4.61 -2.10
C THR A 610 -44.63 -5.78 -2.65
N PRO A 611 -44.70 -6.99 -2.05
CA PRO A 611 -43.91 -8.14 -2.48
C PRO A 611 -44.53 -8.80 -3.72
N ARG A 612 -44.63 -8.04 -4.83
CA ARG A 612 -45.15 -8.51 -6.11
C ARG A 612 -44.15 -8.17 -7.21
N ILE A 613 -43.99 -9.07 -8.17
CA ILE A 613 -43.14 -8.83 -9.34
C ILE A 613 -43.98 -8.14 -10.40
N GLY A 614 -43.67 -6.87 -10.66
CA GLY A 614 -44.19 -6.11 -11.78
C GLY A 614 -43.11 -5.91 -12.84
N TRP A 615 -43.41 -6.24 -14.10
CA TRP A 615 -42.46 -5.99 -15.22
C TRP A 615 -42.40 -4.53 -15.62
N SER A 616 -43.38 -3.72 -15.20
CA SER A 616 -43.40 -2.28 -15.43
C SER A 616 -42.73 -1.53 -14.29
N LEU A 617 -41.95 -0.51 -14.65
CA LEU A 617 -41.33 0.42 -13.72
C LEU A 617 -42.35 1.32 -13.01
N MET A 618 -43.55 1.48 -13.59
CA MET A 618 -44.65 2.29 -13.06
C MET A 618 -45.53 1.54 -12.04
N GLN A 619 -45.10 0.35 -11.61
CA GLN A 619 -45.81 -0.43 -10.61
C GLN A 619 -45.09 -0.36 -9.25
N PRO A 620 -45.84 -0.44 -8.14
CA PRO A 620 -45.26 -0.60 -6.83
C PRO A 620 -44.42 -1.88 -6.78
N GLY A 621 -43.30 -1.81 -6.07
CA GLY A 621 -42.43 -2.95 -5.86
C GLY A 621 -42.01 -3.08 -4.40
N ALA A 622 -41.09 -4.00 -4.15
CA ALA A 622 -40.38 -4.08 -2.88
C ALA A 622 -38.90 -4.30 -3.14
N THR A 623 -38.05 -3.74 -2.30
CA THR A 623 -36.60 -3.96 -2.35
C THR A 623 -36.17 -4.80 -1.16
N ILE A 624 -35.01 -5.48 -1.24
CA ILE A 624 -34.44 -6.32 -0.16
C ILE A 624 -34.44 -5.60 1.22
N ARG A 625 -34.50 -4.27 1.19
CA ARG A 625 -34.37 -3.37 2.33
C ARG A 625 -35.67 -3.09 3.08
N ASP A 626 -36.83 -3.31 2.46
CA ASP A 626 -38.10 -2.80 2.99
C ASP A 626 -38.71 -3.70 4.07
N ARG A 627 -38.31 -4.98 4.13
CA ARG A 627 -38.97 -5.95 4.99
C ARG A 627 -38.25 -6.15 6.32
N ARG A 628 -38.94 -5.71 7.37
CA ARG A 628 -38.60 -5.91 8.79
C ARG A 628 -39.58 -6.90 9.39
N VAL A 629 -39.10 -7.94 10.06
CA VAL A 629 -39.93 -8.81 10.90
C VAL A 629 -39.70 -8.37 12.34
N ARG A 630 -40.76 -7.94 13.03
CA ARG A 630 -40.71 -7.75 14.49
C ARG A 630 -40.60 -9.14 15.14
N PRO A 631 -39.58 -9.42 15.96
CA PRO A 631 -39.35 -10.77 16.45
C PRO A 631 -40.35 -11.10 17.57
N GLY A 632 -41.31 -11.98 17.27
CA GLY A 632 -42.23 -12.58 18.23
C GLY A 632 -42.37 -14.10 18.12
N CYS A 633 -41.58 -14.78 17.27
CA CYS A 633 -41.67 -16.23 17.12
C CYS A 633 -40.28 -16.86 17.13
N ALA A 634 -39.96 -17.51 18.26
CA ALA A 634 -38.82 -18.40 18.38
C ALA A 634 -39.26 -19.82 17.98
N LEU A 635 -38.64 -20.38 16.93
CA LEU A 635 -38.85 -21.78 16.56
C LEU A 635 -37.83 -22.69 17.30
N PRO A 636 -38.24 -23.91 17.72
CA PRO A 636 -37.43 -24.83 18.52
C PRO A 636 -36.41 -25.63 17.68
N PRO A 637 -35.38 -26.27 18.30
CA PRO A 637 -34.26 -26.86 17.58
C PRO A 637 -34.50 -28.34 17.22
N ALA A 638 -34.05 -28.78 16.04
CA ALA A 638 -33.99 -30.20 15.69
C ALA A 638 -32.74 -30.59 14.87
N ARG A 639 -31.92 -31.42 15.54
CA ARG A 639 -31.02 -32.54 15.15
C ARG A 639 -30.33 -32.58 13.78
N ALA A 640 -29.02 -32.86 13.89
CA ALA A 640 -28.04 -33.02 12.82
C ALA A 640 -28.06 -34.40 12.14
N SER A 641 -27.64 -34.42 10.87
CA SER A 641 -26.99 -35.57 10.25
C SER A 641 -25.95 -35.09 9.23
N GLU A 642 -24.76 -35.69 9.30
CA GLU A 642 -23.57 -35.46 8.49
C GLU A 642 -23.75 -35.86 7.01
N ARG A 643 -23.01 -35.20 6.10
CA ARG A 643 -22.12 -35.83 5.08
C ARG A 643 -21.31 -34.81 4.24
N ARG A 644 -20.09 -35.24 3.90
CA ARG A 644 -19.02 -34.68 3.02
C ARG A 644 -19.52 -34.53 1.55
N ALA A 645 -18.89 -33.89 0.56
CA ALA A 645 -17.63 -33.18 0.27
C ALA A 645 -17.85 -32.39 -1.06
N HIS A 646 -16.98 -31.44 -1.40
CA HIS A 646 -16.18 -31.43 -2.65
C HIS A 646 -15.65 -30.03 -2.98
N GLN A 647 -14.32 -29.98 -3.10
CA GLN A 647 -13.47 -28.84 -3.35
C GLN A 647 -13.21 -28.73 -4.86
N TRP A 648 -13.44 -27.57 -5.46
CA TRP A 648 -13.10 -27.30 -6.86
C TRP A 648 -11.83 -26.46 -6.96
N SER A 649 -10.79 -27.03 -7.56
CA SER A 649 -9.56 -26.36 -7.95
C SER A 649 -9.71 -25.73 -9.33
N PHE A 650 -9.45 -24.43 -9.47
CA PHE A 650 -9.26 -23.80 -10.78
C PHE A 650 -7.77 -23.56 -11.05
N ARG A 651 -7.27 -24.30 -12.04
CA ARG A 651 -5.94 -24.21 -12.64
C ARG A 651 -6.11 -23.49 -13.98
N GLY A 652 -5.55 -22.29 -14.11
CA GLY A 652 -5.52 -21.53 -15.37
C GLY A 652 -4.09 -21.26 -15.80
N ARG A 653 -3.61 -21.99 -16.81
CA ARG A 653 -2.38 -21.70 -17.58
C ARG A 653 -2.77 -21.03 -18.90
N GLY A 654 -1.97 -20.06 -19.32
CA GLY A 654 -1.83 -19.61 -20.72
C GLY A 654 -1.07 -18.28 -20.75
N ARG A 655 0.26 -18.24 -20.96
CA ARG A 655 1.10 -18.39 -22.18
C ARG A 655 1.44 -17.04 -22.85
N HIS A 656 2.75 -16.77 -22.85
CA HIS A 656 3.61 -16.03 -23.77
C HIS A 656 3.10 -14.83 -24.61
N GLY A 657 3.86 -13.73 -24.50
CA GLY A 657 4.18 -12.81 -25.59
C GLY A 657 5.62 -12.33 -25.42
N ARG A 658 6.48 -12.55 -26.43
CA ARG A 658 7.90 -12.18 -26.51
C ARG A 658 8.10 -10.75 -27.02
N HIS A 659 9.24 -10.18 -26.62
CA HIS A 659 10.01 -9.03 -27.12
C HIS A 659 9.64 -8.34 -28.44
N ARG A 660 9.77 -7.01 -28.44
CA ARG A 660 10.56 -6.27 -29.45
C ARG A 660 11.08 -4.92 -28.91
N SER A 661 12.34 -4.67 -29.21
CA SER A 661 13.12 -3.44 -29.05
C SER A 661 12.97 -2.51 -30.26
N GLU A 662 13.65 -1.35 -30.19
CA GLU A 662 13.86 -0.27 -31.19
C GLU A 662 12.95 0.96 -30.96
N GLY A 663 13.41 2.21 -30.99
CA GLY A 663 14.73 2.78 -31.25
C GLY A 663 14.69 4.30 -30.97
N ARG A 664 15.86 4.90 -30.75
CA ARG A 664 16.04 6.37 -30.67
C ARG A 664 15.73 6.99 -32.04
N MET A 665 14.91 8.04 -32.08
CA MET A 665 14.90 9.00 -33.18
C MET A 665 14.93 10.42 -32.62
N SER A 666 16.03 11.11 -32.93
CA SER A 666 16.14 12.57 -32.99
C SER A 666 15.53 13.05 -34.30
N ALA A 667 14.73 14.13 -34.29
CA ALA A 667 14.63 15.08 -35.40
C ALA A 667 13.76 16.31 -35.03
N GLY A 668 14.34 17.50 -35.25
CA GLY A 668 13.73 18.53 -36.09
C GLY A 668 12.60 19.39 -35.51
N ALA A 669 12.97 20.60 -35.07
CA ALA A 669 12.06 21.73 -35.00
C ALA A 669 11.55 22.07 -36.42
N GLY A 670 10.30 21.70 -36.71
CA GLY A 670 9.56 22.15 -37.88
C GLY A 670 8.25 22.77 -37.42
N ALA A 671 8.07 24.07 -37.65
CA ALA A 671 6.83 24.78 -37.37
C ALA A 671 5.69 24.19 -38.23
N VAL A 672 4.81 23.41 -37.61
CA VAL A 672 3.60 22.90 -38.26
C VAL A 672 2.56 24.03 -38.27
N SER A 673 2.28 24.55 -39.47
CA SER A 673 1.16 25.45 -39.71
C SER A 673 -0.16 24.71 -39.48
N LEU A 674 -0.90 25.11 -38.44
CA LEU A 674 -2.23 24.58 -38.12
C LEU A 674 -3.28 25.23 -39.05
N GLY A 675 -3.68 24.51 -40.10
CA GLY A 675 -4.83 24.88 -40.91
C GLY A 675 -6.15 24.88 -40.10
N PRO A 676 -7.14 25.70 -40.49
CA PRO A 676 -8.36 25.90 -39.71
C PRO A 676 -9.16 24.60 -39.50
N VAL A 677 -9.64 24.39 -38.27
CA VAL A 677 -10.44 23.23 -37.87
C VAL A 677 -11.75 23.22 -38.67
N ARG A 678 -11.87 22.25 -39.60
CA ARG A 678 -13.10 21.96 -40.37
C ARG A 678 -14.37 22.03 -39.49
N GLY A 679 -15.40 22.75 -39.95
CA GLY A 679 -16.61 23.10 -39.17
C GLY A 679 -17.34 21.94 -38.48
N ILE A 680 -17.31 20.72 -39.02
CA ILE A 680 -17.93 19.53 -38.40
C ILE A 680 -17.23 19.13 -37.09
N ARG A 681 -15.90 19.26 -37.01
CA ARG A 681 -15.14 18.94 -35.79
C ARG A 681 -15.41 19.97 -34.70
N HIS A 682 -15.48 21.26 -35.07
CA HIS A 682 -15.87 22.32 -34.16
C HIS A 682 -17.31 22.15 -33.65
N ALA A 683 -18.26 21.80 -34.51
CA ALA A 683 -19.65 21.55 -34.10
C ALA A 683 -19.76 20.39 -33.09
N LYS A 684 -18.98 19.31 -33.27
CA LYS A 684 -18.92 18.20 -32.31
C LYS A 684 -18.34 18.63 -30.96
N ASP A 685 -17.31 19.47 -30.96
CA ASP A 685 -16.68 19.98 -29.72
C ASP A 685 -17.62 20.90 -28.93
N VAL A 686 -18.35 21.77 -29.63
CA VAL A 686 -19.37 22.64 -29.03
C VAL A 686 -20.53 21.82 -28.50
N GLY A 687 -21.04 20.86 -29.30
CA GLY A 687 -22.10 19.95 -28.86
C GLY A 687 -21.71 19.14 -27.63
N PHE A 688 -20.47 18.65 -27.57
CA PHE A 688 -19.93 17.97 -26.39
C PHE A 688 -19.88 18.90 -25.17
N THR A 689 -19.40 20.14 -25.33
CA THR A 689 -19.35 21.12 -24.24
C THR A 689 -20.75 21.44 -23.70
N ILE A 690 -21.73 21.63 -24.59
CA ILE A 690 -23.14 21.84 -24.20
C ILE A 690 -23.67 20.62 -23.43
N PHE A 691 -23.39 19.41 -23.91
CA PHE A 691 -23.77 18.18 -23.22
C PHE A 691 -23.19 18.10 -21.79
N LEU A 692 -21.93 18.48 -21.60
CA LEU A 692 -21.32 18.49 -20.26
C LEU A 692 -21.99 19.51 -19.33
N TRP A 693 -22.33 20.71 -19.83
CA TRP A 693 -23.08 21.70 -19.07
C TRP A 693 -24.52 21.25 -18.75
N MET A 694 -25.16 20.52 -19.66
CA MET A 694 -26.47 19.91 -19.39
C MET A 694 -26.37 18.84 -18.30
N CYS A 695 -25.31 18.01 -18.31
CA CYS A 695 -25.06 17.05 -17.22
C CYS A 695 -24.86 17.77 -15.88
N ALA A 696 -24.11 18.88 -15.87
CA ALA A 696 -23.94 19.69 -14.67
C ALA A 696 -25.26 20.28 -14.18
N ALA A 697 -26.10 20.81 -15.07
CA ALA A 697 -27.42 21.31 -14.71
C ALA A 697 -28.33 20.21 -14.14
N LEU A 698 -28.39 19.04 -14.81
CA LEU A 698 -29.16 17.88 -14.37
C LEU A 698 -28.71 17.35 -13.00
N ALA A 699 -27.42 17.48 -12.67
CA ALA A 699 -26.92 17.08 -11.38
C ALA A 699 -27.19 18.12 -10.28
N LEU A 700 -26.96 19.39 -10.57
CA LEU A 700 -26.94 20.44 -9.54
C LEU A 700 -28.33 21.00 -9.24
N ILE A 701 -29.23 21.08 -10.23
CA ILE A 701 -30.57 21.65 -10.04
C ILE A 701 -31.37 20.83 -9.00
N PRO A 702 -31.51 19.49 -9.10
CA PRO A 702 -32.27 18.72 -8.11
C PRO A 702 -31.66 18.83 -6.71
N LEU A 703 -30.33 18.78 -6.60
CA LEU A 703 -29.63 18.86 -5.32
C LEU A 703 -29.79 20.23 -4.65
N THR A 704 -29.70 21.31 -5.43
CA THR A 704 -29.96 22.67 -4.96
C THR A 704 -31.42 22.81 -4.53
N TRP A 705 -32.33 22.24 -5.31
CA TRP A 705 -33.76 22.29 -5.01
C TRP A 705 -34.09 21.55 -3.71
N ILE A 706 -33.53 20.36 -3.48
CA ILE A 706 -33.67 19.64 -2.20
C ILE A 706 -33.26 20.54 -1.03
N ALA A 707 -32.07 21.14 -1.10
CA ALA A 707 -31.57 22.01 -0.03
C ALA A 707 -32.50 23.21 0.22
N LEU A 708 -32.89 23.93 -0.84
CA LEU A 708 -33.78 25.10 -0.72
C LEU A 708 -35.19 24.72 -0.23
N TYR A 709 -35.71 23.57 -0.66
CA TYR A 709 -37.04 23.10 -0.27
C TYR A 709 -37.08 22.67 1.20
N VAL A 710 -36.03 22.00 1.68
CA VAL A 710 -35.90 21.64 3.10
C VAL A 710 -35.82 22.89 3.97
N VAL A 711 -35.08 23.91 3.53
CA VAL A 711 -35.03 25.20 4.24
C VAL A 711 -36.40 25.86 4.27
N SER A 712 -37.08 25.96 3.12
CA SER A 712 -38.37 26.66 3.03
C SER A 712 -39.48 25.98 3.83
N LYS A 713 -39.55 24.65 3.83
CA LYS A 713 -40.54 23.90 4.61
C LYS A 713 -40.14 23.69 6.07
N GLY A 714 -38.85 23.53 6.35
CA GLY A 714 -38.35 23.27 7.69
C GLY A 714 -38.37 24.48 8.60
N ILE A 715 -38.12 25.69 8.08
CA ILE A 715 -38.00 26.90 8.91
C ILE A 715 -39.29 27.23 9.66
N GLY A 716 -40.45 26.96 9.03
CA GLY A 716 -41.76 27.17 9.65
C GLY A 716 -42.07 26.21 10.81
N ALA A 717 -41.34 25.10 10.93
CA ALA A 717 -41.50 24.15 12.02
C ALA A 717 -40.57 24.44 13.22
N LEU A 718 -39.56 25.30 13.04
CA LEU A 718 -38.61 25.66 14.09
C LEU A 718 -39.26 26.63 15.08
N SER A 719 -39.64 26.14 16.24
CA SER A 719 -40.15 26.93 17.36
C SER A 719 -39.36 26.63 18.64
N TRP A 720 -39.52 27.45 19.68
CA TRP A 720 -38.91 27.13 20.98
C TRP A 720 -39.39 25.77 21.53
N ASN A 721 -40.66 25.43 21.30
CA ASN A 721 -41.24 24.15 21.70
C ASN A 721 -40.60 22.97 20.96
N PHE A 722 -40.24 23.15 19.69
CA PHE A 722 -39.57 22.12 18.89
C PHE A 722 -38.27 21.62 19.55
N PHE A 723 -37.50 22.52 20.17
CA PHE A 723 -36.23 22.19 20.83
C PHE A 723 -36.36 21.79 22.30
N THR A 724 -37.48 22.11 22.97
CA THR A 724 -37.60 21.97 24.43
C THR A 724 -38.64 20.95 24.88
N LYS A 725 -39.61 20.60 24.03
CA LYS A 725 -40.70 19.67 24.36
C LYS A 725 -40.47 18.30 23.75
N VAL A 726 -41.03 17.29 24.41
CA VAL A 726 -41.18 15.92 23.88
C VAL A 726 -42.42 15.84 22.96
N PRO A 727 -42.56 14.79 22.13
CA PRO A 727 -43.72 14.58 21.28
C PRO A 727 -45.02 14.54 22.08
N ALA A 728 -46.03 15.29 21.63
CA ALA A 728 -47.36 15.33 22.24
C ALA A 728 -48.35 14.33 21.60
N GLY A 729 -47.84 13.31 20.90
CA GLY A 729 -48.64 12.33 20.16
C GLY A 729 -49.42 12.91 18.96
N PRO A 730 -50.16 12.06 18.21
CA PRO A 730 -50.83 12.49 16.98
C PRO A 730 -52.05 13.39 17.17
N LEU A 731 -52.61 13.45 18.39
CA LEU A 731 -53.84 14.19 18.70
C LEU A 731 -53.61 15.68 19.00
N ASN A 732 -52.42 16.05 19.50
CA ASN A 732 -52.02 17.45 19.76
C ASN A 732 -50.63 17.77 19.20
N PRO A 733 -50.38 17.55 17.90
CA PRO A 733 -49.03 17.60 17.32
C PRO A 733 -48.37 18.99 17.41
N GLN A 734 -49.16 20.07 17.43
CA GLN A 734 -48.64 21.45 17.51
C GLN A 734 -48.02 21.80 18.87
N GLN A 735 -48.29 21.03 19.92
CA GLN A 735 -47.74 21.26 21.27
C GLN A 735 -46.48 20.43 21.56
N GLY A 736 -46.13 19.51 20.66
CA GLY A 736 -44.99 18.60 20.82
C GLY A 736 -43.70 19.11 20.17
N GLY A 737 -42.56 18.65 20.67
CA GLY A 737 -41.23 18.87 20.08
C GLY A 737 -40.47 17.56 19.85
N ILE A 738 -39.18 17.65 19.56
CA ILE A 738 -38.30 16.48 19.31
C ILE A 738 -37.01 16.52 20.14
N VAL A 739 -37.04 17.13 21.33
CA VAL A 739 -35.85 17.30 22.20
C VAL A 739 -35.14 15.97 22.52
N GLN A 740 -35.91 14.91 22.77
CA GLN A 740 -35.41 13.57 23.07
C GLN A 740 -34.62 12.99 21.88
N SER A 741 -35.00 13.32 20.65
CA SER A 741 -34.29 12.88 19.44
C SER A 741 -32.92 13.56 19.33
N PHE A 742 -32.79 14.82 19.75
CA PHE A 742 -31.48 15.51 19.80
C PHE A 742 -30.56 14.90 20.84
N ILE A 743 -31.09 14.62 22.03
CA ILE A 743 -30.33 13.99 23.12
C ILE A 743 -29.87 12.59 22.71
N GLY A 744 -30.77 11.77 22.17
CA GLY A 744 -30.44 10.42 21.75
C GLY A 744 -29.49 10.37 20.54
N THR A 745 -29.65 11.27 19.55
CA THR A 745 -28.64 11.44 18.49
C THR A 745 -27.27 11.82 19.05
N GLY A 746 -27.22 12.75 20.00
CA GLY A 746 -25.98 13.15 20.68
C GLY A 746 -25.31 11.99 21.42
N LEU A 747 -26.09 11.17 22.13
CA LEU A 747 -25.58 9.98 22.83
C LEU A 747 -25.05 8.93 21.85
N ILE A 748 -25.82 8.56 20.83
CA ILE A 748 -25.45 7.55 19.83
C ILE A 748 -24.17 7.97 19.09
N VAL A 749 -24.13 9.21 18.59
CA VAL A 749 -22.98 9.73 17.84
C VAL A 749 -21.78 9.95 18.76
N GLY A 750 -22.01 10.37 20.01
CA GLY A 750 -20.98 10.49 21.03
C GLY A 750 -20.28 9.16 21.31
N ILE A 751 -21.05 8.09 21.54
CA ILE A 751 -20.52 6.72 21.72
C ILE A 751 -19.72 6.28 20.48
N ALA A 752 -20.30 6.49 19.29
CA ALA A 752 -19.65 6.12 18.05
C ALA A 752 -18.31 6.85 17.85
N THR A 753 -18.28 8.16 18.13
CA THR A 753 -17.09 9.00 18.01
C THR A 753 -16.02 8.60 19.01
N LEU A 754 -16.38 8.37 20.27
CA LEU A 754 -15.45 7.97 21.34
C LEU A 754 -14.71 6.66 21.03
N ILE A 755 -15.35 5.75 20.29
CA ILE A 755 -14.78 4.44 19.94
C ILE A 755 -14.11 4.49 18.56
N ALA A 756 -14.82 4.96 17.54
CA ALA A 756 -14.36 4.89 16.14
C ALA A 756 -13.22 5.85 15.84
N VAL A 757 -13.15 7.03 16.49
CA VAL A 757 -12.09 8.01 16.20
C VAL A 757 -10.71 7.51 16.65
N PRO A 758 -10.51 7.06 17.91
CA PRO A 758 -9.22 6.51 18.32
C PRO A 758 -8.81 5.30 17.47
N LEU A 759 -9.75 4.37 17.21
CA LEU A 759 -9.47 3.19 16.40
C LEU A 759 -9.11 3.54 14.97
N GLY A 760 -9.86 4.45 14.35
CA GLY A 760 -9.59 4.92 12.99
C GLY A 760 -8.26 5.65 12.88
N VAL A 761 -7.97 6.59 13.79
CA VAL A 761 -6.70 7.32 13.78
C VAL A 761 -5.52 6.36 13.97
N LEU A 762 -5.61 5.39 14.88
CA LEU A 762 -4.56 4.38 15.08
C LEU A 762 -4.38 3.46 13.87
N SER A 763 -5.48 3.01 13.22
CA SER A 763 -5.41 2.28 11.94
C SER A 763 -4.74 3.14 10.85
N GLY A 764 -5.08 4.43 10.78
CA GLY A 764 -4.49 5.39 9.84
C GLY A 764 -2.99 5.61 10.07
N ILE A 765 -2.56 5.71 11.34
CA ILE A 765 -1.13 5.77 11.72
C ILE A 765 -0.40 4.52 11.24
N TYR A 766 -0.95 3.33 11.47
CA TYR A 766 -0.35 2.11 10.94
C TYR A 766 -0.21 2.18 9.43
N LEU A 767 -1.27 2.49 8.71
CA LEU A 767 -1.28 2.51 7.24
C LEU A 767 -0.36 3.59 6.63
N ALA A 768 -0.20 4.73 7.30
CA ALA A 768 0.65 5.83 6.85
C ALA A 768 2.13 5.61 7.19
N GLU A 769 2.44 5.19 8.42
CA GLU A 769 3.81 5.20 8.95
C GLU A 769 4.48 3.82 8.98
N TYR A 770 3.71 2.73 9.13
CA TYR A 770 4.25 1.37 9.30
C TYR A 770 3.85 0.39 8.18
N GLY A 771 2.75 0.66 7.48
CA GLY A 771 2.04 -0.28 6.63
C GLY A 771 2.61 -0.35 5.21
N ARG A 772 3.56 -1.27 5.00
CA ARG A 772 4.09 -1.65 3.69
C ARG A 772 3.75 -3.12 3.36
N GLY A 773 3.63 -3.45 2.07
CA GLY A 773 3.37 -4.82 1.60
C GLY A 773 1.92 -5.31 1.75
N ARG A 774 1.75 -6.63 1.79
CA ARG A 774 0.43 -7.30 1.67
C ARG A 774 -0.54 -6.98 2.82
N THR A 775 -0.05 -6.80 4.04
CA THR A 775 -0.90 -6.53 5.22
C THR A 775 -1.59 -5.17 5.10
N ALA A 776 -0.85 -4.12 4.76
CA ALA A 776 -1.41 -2.79 4.56
C ALA A 776 -2.37 -2.76 3.37
N SER A 777 -2.04 -3.44 2.27
CA SER A 777 -2.97 -3.60 1.14
C SER A 777 -4.25 -4.33 1.53
N ALA A 778 -4.17 -5.37 2.36
CA ALA A 778 -5.34 -6.09 2.87
C ALA A 778 -6.20 -5.21 3.79
N ILE A 779 -5.59 -4.47 4.73
CA ILE A 779 -6.32 -3.54 5.61
C ILE A 779 -7.01 -2.44 4.78
N ARG A 780 -6.32 -1.85 3.78
CA ARG A 780 -6.94 -0.87 2.86
C ARG A 780 -8.11 -1.48 2.08
N LEU A 781 -7.90 -2.65 1.48
CA LEU A 781 -8.94 -3.35 0.75
C LEU A 781 -10.18 -3.57 1.63
N VAL A 782 -9.98 -4.07 2.85
CA VAL A 782 -11.07 -4.28 3.81
C VAL A 782 -11.74 -2.97 4.21
N ALA A 783 -10.97 -1.92 4.47
CA ALA A 783 -11.54 -0.61 4.78
C ALA A 783 -12.41 -0.08 3.63
N TYR A 784 -11.98 -0.22 2.37
CA TYR A 784 -12.77 0.13 1.19
C TYR A 784 -14.02 -0.75 1.00
N VAL A 785 -13.92 -2.05 1.29
CA VAL A 785 -15.07 -2.97 1.26
C VAL A 785 -16.09 -2.58 2.34
N LEU A 786 -15.65 -2.30 3.57
CA LEU A 786 -16.52 -1.84 4.65
C LEU A 786 -17.19 -0.50 4.33
N LEU A 787 -16.48 0.42 3.68
CA LEU A 787 -17.06 1.68 3.19
C LEU A 787 -18.13 1.50 2.12
N SER A 788 -18.03 0.41 1.36
CA SER A 788 -19.00 0.02 0.33
C SER A 788 -20.12 -0.84 0.90
N THR A 789 -19.98 -1.31 2.14
CA THR A 789 -20.95 -2.18 2.76
C THR A 789 -22.21 -1.36 3.09
N PRO A 790 -23.39 -1.82 2.66
CA PRO A 790 -24.65 -1.16 2.98
C PRO A 790 -24.82 -0.86 4.48
N SER A 791 -25.24 0.36 4.84
CA SER A 791 -25.34 0.77 6.25
C SER A 791 -26.38 -0.03 7.05
N ILE A 792 -27.42 -0.54 6.38
CA ILE A 792 -28.38 -1.48 6.97
C ILE A 792 -27.73 -2.80 7.41
N VAL A 793 -26.67 -3.25 6.72
CA VAL A 793 -25.99 -4.50 7.04
C VAL A 793 -25.15 -4.33 8.31
N ALA A 794 -24.54 -3.17 8.53
CA ALA A 794 -23.92 -2.82 9.81
C ALA A 794 -24.94 -2.79 10.96
N GLY A 795 -26.14 -2.25 10.71
CA GLY A 795 -27.26 -2.30 11.66
C GLY A 795 -27.71 -3.71 11.99
N ALA A 796 -27.90 -4.57 10.98
CA ALA A 796 -28.32 -5.96 11.15
C ALA A 796 -27.27 -6.78 11.90
N PHE A 797 -25.98 -6.56 11.60
CA PHE A 797 -24.86 -7.17 12.31
C PHE A 797 -24.89 -6.85 13.81
N ILE A 798 -24.99 -5.57 14.17
CA ILE A 798 -25.04 -5.17 15.58
C ILE A 798 -26.37 -5.55 16.24
N TRP A 799 -27.48 -5.55 15.51
CA TRP A 799 -28.74 -6.07 16.02
C TRP A 799 -28.62 -7.55 16.41
N ALA A 800 -28.07 -8.39 15.54
CA ALA A 800 -27.87 -9.81 15.82
C ALA A 800 -26.89 -10.03 17.00
N LEU A 801 -25.82 -9.24 17.06
CA LEU A 801 -24.76 -9.40 18.05
C LEU A 801 -25.13 -8.83 19.43
N VAL A 802 -25.78 -7.66 19.48
CA VAL A 802 -26.03 -6.91 20.72
C VAL A 802 -27.51 -6.98 21.11
N VAL A 803 -28.43 -6.61 20.21
CA VAL A 803 -29.86 -6.49 20.57
C VAL A 803 -30.47 -7.86 20.84
N VAL A 804 -30.20 -8.86 20.00
CA VAL A 804 -30.71 -10.23 20.23
C VAL A 804 -30.04 -10.88 21.43
N ALA A 805 -28.74 -10.62 21.67
CA ALA A 805 -28.02 -11.20 22.80
C ALA A 805 -28.44 -10.60 24.16
N LEU A 806 -28.66 -9.29 24.22
CA LEU A 806 -29.08 -8.58 25.44
C LEU A 806 -30.61 -8.54 25.61
N GLY A 807 -31.37 -8.85 24.56
CA GLY A 807 -32.84 -8.82 24.57
C GLY A 807 -33.45 -7.42 24.61
N ASN A 808 -32.65 -6.36 24.45
CA ASN A 808 -33.13 -4.98 24.51
C ASN A 808 -32.47 -4.08 23.46
N PHE A 809 -33.22 -3.10 22.97
CA PHE A 809 -32.72 -2.03 22.12
C PHE A 809 -32.06 -0.95 22.97
N SER A 810 -31.01 -0.30 22.45
CA SER A 810 -30.23 0.61 23.27
C SER A 810 -29.47 1.67 22.46
N ALA A 811 -29.17 2.80 23.10
CA ALA A 811 -28.26 3.79 22.55
C ALA A 811 -26.86 3.21 22.29
N LEU A 812 -26.43 2.23 23.11
CA LEU A 812 -25.16 1.50 22.91
C LEU A 812 -25.17 0.72 21.60
N ALA A 813 -26.24 -0.03 21.32
CA ALA A 813 -26.37 -0.76 20.05
C ALA A 813 -26.40 0.21 18.87
N GLY A 814 -27.10 1.34 19.01
CA GLY A 814 -27.05 2.44 18.04
C GLY A 814 -25.63 2.95 17.80
N GLY A 815 -24.89 3.29 18.86
CA GLY A 815 -23.52 3.79 18.77
C GLY A 815 -22.57 2.77 18.14
N LEU A 816 -22.61 1.51 18.57
CA LEU A 816 -21.79 0.43 18.02
C LEU A 816 -22.07 0.18 16.53
N SER A 817 -23.32 0.32 16.09
CA SER A 817 -23.66 0.20 14.66
C SER A 817 -23.05 1.32 13.82
N LEU A 818 -22.95 2.53 14.37
CA LEU A 818 -22.23 3.63 13.72
C LEU A 818 -20.71 3.45 13.80
N VAL A 819 -20.16 2.79 14.82
CA VAL A 819 -18.71 2.47 14.88
C VAL A 819 -18.27 1.65 13.67
N VAL A 820 -19.08 0.65 13.27
CA VAL A 820 -18.80 -0.20 12.10
C VAL A 820 -18.65 0.63 10.83
N LEU A 821 -19.41 1.71 10.70
CA LEU A 821 -19.39 2.60 9.54
C LEU A 821 -18.30 3.69 9.66
N MET A 822 -18.10 4.26 10.85
CA MET A 822 -17.17 5.36 11.08
C MET A 822 -15.71 4.94 11.11
N TRP A 823 -15.40 3.76 11.67
CA TRP A 823 -14.02 3.29 11.80
C TRP A 823 -13.26 3.26 10.45
N PRO A 824 -13.74 2.59 9.39
CA PRO A 824 -13.03 2.58 8.11
C PRO A 824 -12.95 3.97 7.45
N ILE A 825 -13.95 4.85 7.67
CA ILE A 825 -13.91 6.25 7.17
C ILE A 825 -12.74 7.00 7.82
N VAL A 826 -12.66 6.97 9.15
CA VAL A 826 -11.61 7.69 9.89
C VAL A 826 -10.23 7.09 9.60
N ALA A 827 -10.13 5.77 9.41
CA ALA A 827 -8.87 5.10 9.07
C ALA A 827 -8.26 5.60 7.75
N ILE A 828 -9.04 5.57 6.67
CA ILE A 828 -8.56 6.00 5.35
C ILE A 828 -8.30 7.51 5.32
N ALA A 829 -9.20 8.29 5.92
CA ALA A 829 -9.02 9.74 5.96
C ALA A 829 -7.79 10.14 6.81
N SER A 830 -7.53 9.44 7.91
CA SER A 830 -6.33 9.65 8.72
C SER A 830 -5.06 9.24 7.97
N GLU A 831 -5.07 8.11 7.24
CA GLU A 831 -3.94 7.71 6.39
C GLU A 831 -3.61 8.80 5.36
N ALA A 832 -4.63 9.29 4.65
CA ALA A 832 -4.46 10.32 3.62
C ALA A 832 -3.84 11.60 4.20
N VAL A 833 -4.34 12.08 5.33
CA VAL A 833 -3.83 13.29 5.99
C VAL A 833 -2.41 13.09 6.52
N LEU A 834 -2.14 11.97 7.18
CA LEU A 834 -0.81 11.71 7.76
C LEU A 834 0.26 11.63 6.68
N ARG A 835 -0.07 11.10 5.50
CA ARG A 835 0.85 11.06 4.35
C ARG A 835 1.19 12.44 3.78
N LEU A 836 0.32 13.43 3.95
CA LEU A 836 0.58 14.81 3.50
C LEU A 836 1.63 15.53 4.35
N VAL A 837 1.96 15.02 5.54
CA VAL A 837 3.03 15.62 6.35
C VAL A 837 4.35 15.50 5.59
N PRO A 838 5.13 16.59 5.43
CA PRO A 838 6.42 16.57 4.75
C PRO A 838 7.38 15.54 5.35
N GLN A 839 8.15 14.86 4.50
CA GLN A 839 9.04 13.78 4.94
C GLN A 839 10.22 14.30 5.75
N GLU A 840 10.65 15.54 5.47
CA GLU A 840 11.74 16.26 6.12
C GLU A 840 11.45 16.49 7.61
N LEU A 841 10.18 16.72 7.98
CA LEU A 841 9.78 16.85 9.39
C LEU A 841 9.86 15.51 10.13
N ARG A 842 9.59 14.39 9.43
CA ARG A 842 9.74 13.04 10.00
C ARG A 842 11.22 12.73 10.20
N GLU A 843 12.02 12.97 9.17
CA GLU A 843 13.45 12.69 9.16
C GLU A 843 14.21 13.59 10.15
N GLY A 844 13.89 14.88 10.23
CA GLY A 844 14.47 15.79 11.21
C GLY A 844 14.15 15.39 12.65
N ALA A 845 12.94 14.91 12.93
CA ALA A 845 12.58 14.40 14.26
C ALA A 845 13.39 13.15 14.63
N LEU A 846 13.59 12.23 13.68
CA LEU A 846 14.39 11.02 13.88
C LEU A 846 15.88 11.34 14.01
N ALA A 847 16.39 12.30 13.23
CA ALA A 847 17.77 12.79 13.30
C ALA A 847 18.10 13.44 14.65
N LEU A 848 17.13 14.11 15.28
CA LEU A 848 17.23 14.60 16.67
C LEU A 848 17.22 13.47 17.73
N GLY A 849 17.22 12.20 17.30
CA GLY A 849 17.25 11.03 18.18
C GLY A 849 15.91 10.67 18.81
N LEU A 850 14.78 11.22 18.33
CA LEU A 850 13.46 10.82 18.81
C LEU A 850 13.12 9.41 18.30
N PRO A 851 12.60 8.50 19.14
CA PRO A 851 12.05 7.23 18.67
C PRO A 851 10.82 7.48 17.80
N ARG A 852 10.54 6.57 16.84
CA ARG A 852 9.47 6.77 15.84
C ARG A 852 8.12 7.05 16.47
N TRP A 853 7.74 6.38 17.56
CA TRP A 853 6.47 6.66 18.25
C TRP A 853 6.39 8.10 18.79
N LYS A 854 7.52 8.67 19.26
CA LYS A 854 7.55 10.09 19.69
C LYS A 854 7.54 11.02 18.49
N ALA A 855 8.26 10.68 17.42
CA ALA A 855 8.19 11.46 16.18
C ALA A 855 6.75 11.50 15.66
N ILE A 856 6.04 10.37 15.66
CA ILE A 856 4.64 10.29 15.26
C ILE A 856 3.76 11.12 16.21
N VAL A 857 3.82 10.88 17.52
CA VAL A 857 2.89 11.51 18.47
C VAL A 857 3.19 13.00 18.72
N ARG A 858 4.45 13.43 18.66
CA ARG A 858 4.86 14.81 18.98
C ARG A 858 5.16 15.68 17.76
N VAL A 859 5.40 15.09 16.59
CA VAL A 859 5.70 15.86 15.37
C VAL A 859 4.62 15.61 14.33
N VAL A 860 4.46 14.37 13.86
CA VAL A 860 3.53 14.06 12.76
C VAL A 860 2.07 14.36 13.13
N MET A 861 1.60 13.87 14.27
CA MET A 861 0.22 14.02 14.72
C MET A 861 -0.18 15.49 14.97
N PRO A 862 0.63 16.31 15.68
CA PRO A 862 0.37 17.74 15.81
C PRO A 862 0.39 18.48 14.47
N THR A 863 1.34 18.17 13.59
CA THR A 863 1.41 18.77 12.24
C THR A 863 0.19 18.39 11.38
N ALA A 864 -0.28 17.15 11.51
CA ALA A 864 -1.48 16.63 10.86
C ALA A 864 -2.79 17.03 11.56
N GLY A 865 -2.73 17.67 12.74
CA GLY A 865 -3.86 17.77 13.67
C GLY A 865 -5.11 18.43 13.10
N ALA A 866 -4.97 19.52 12.35
CA ALA A 866 -6.11 20.19 11.70
C ALA A 866 -6.74 19.32 10.60
N GLY A 867 -5.95 18.51 9.90
CA GLY A 867 -6.40 17.60 8.87
C GLY A 867 -7.08 16.37 9.47
N LEU A 868 -6.55 15.85 10.58
CA LEU A 868 -7.17 14.77 11.34
C LEU A 868 -8.52 15.21 11.92
N LEU A 869 -8.59 16.43 12.46
CA LEU A 869 -9.85 17.01 12.93
C LEU A 869 -10.86 17.14 11.77
N THR A 870 -10.42 17.61 10.60
CA THR A 870 -11.24 17.67 9.39
C THR A 870 -11.80 16.30 9.00
N ALA A 871 -10.94 15.27 8.98
CA ALA A 871 -11.31 13.90 8.69
C ALA A 871 -12.35 13.35 9.68
N VAL A 872 -12.15 13.59 10.97
CA VAL A 872 -13.07 13.20 12.04
C VAL A 872 -14.41 13.93 11.91
N MET A 873 -14.40 15.25 11.70
CA MET A 873 -15.62 16.04 11.53
C MET A 873 -16.44 15.55 10.34
N LEU A 874 -15.79 15.21 9.22
CA LEU A 874 -16.48 14.66 8.05
C LEU A 874 -17.07 13.27 8.31
N ALA A 875 -16.37 12.42 9.07
CA ALA A 875 -16.88 11.11 9.46
C ALA A 875 -18.10 11.23 10.40
N VAL A 876 -18.05 12.13 11.38
CA VAL A 876 -19.16 12.44 12.30
C VAL A 876 -20.34 13.03 11.55
N ALA A 877 -20.09 13.96 10.62
CA ALA A 877 -21.11 14.56 9.77
C ALA A 877 -21.90 13.50 8.97
N ARG A 878 -21.21 12.49 8.44
CA ARG A 878 -21.87 11.35 7.78
C ARG A 878 -22.67 10.52 8.78
N ALA A 879 -22.07 10.15 9.91
CA ALA A 879 -22.72 9.31 10.92
C ALA A 879 -24.00 9.93 11.52
N LEU A 880 -24.05 11.26 11.66
CA LEU A 880 -25.24 11.98 12.11
C LEU A 880 -26.47 11.72 11.22
N GLY A 881 -26.24 11.55 9.91
CA GLY A 881 -27.29 11.29 8.93
C GLY A 881 -27.65 9.82 8.74
N GLU A 882 -26.93 8.89 9.35
CA GLU A 882 -27.12 7.45 9.15
C GLU A 882 -28.35 6.95 9.89
N THR A 883 -29.44 6.79 9.16
CA THR A 883 -30.73 6.41 9.75
C THR A 883 -30.95 4.88 9.74
N ALA A 884 -30.45 4.19 8.70
CA ALA A 884 -30.63 2.75 8.51
C ALA A 884 -30.10 1.87 9.66
N PRO A 885 -28.86 2.06 10.17
CA PRO A 885 -28.36 1.22 11.27
C PRO A 885 -29.08 1.50 12.60
N ILE A 886 -29.45 2.75 12.85
CA ILE A 886 -30.17 3.20 14.06
C ILE A 886 -31.56 2.57 14.13
N LEU A 887 -32.24 2.48 12.99
CA LEU A 887 -33.58 1.92 12.86
C LEU A 887 -33.67 0.45 13.29
N LEU A 888 -32.57 -0.31 13.23
CA LEU A 888 -32.50 -1.70 13.70
C LEU A 888 -32.04 -1.82 15.15
N THR A 889 -31.47 -0.79 15.76
CA THR A 889 -30.69 -0.92 17.01
C THR A 889 -31.19 -0.06 18.16
N ALA A 890 -31.68 1.16 17.87
CA ALA A 890 -32.13 2.11 18.88
C ALA A 890 -33.64 2.01 19.20
N LEU A 891 -34.43 1.46 18.26
CA LEU A 891 -35.91 1.31 18.27
C LEU A 891 -36.70 2.63 18.21
N GLY A 892 -36.28 3.65 18.97
CA GLY A 892 -37.03 4.89 19.17
C GLY A 892 -37.68 4.97 20.55
N ASN A 893 -37.84 6.20 21.06
CA ASN A 893 -38.48 6.49 22.34
C ASN A 893 -39.13 7.89 22.31
N ASP A 894 -40.33 8.05 22.83
CA ASP A 894 -41.02 9.34 22.90
C ASP A 894 -40.62 10.18 24.12
N TYR A 895 -39.93 9.57 25.09
CA TYR A 895 -39.46 10.24 26.30
C TYR A 895 -37.97 10.55 26.24
N ILE A 896 -37.55 11.55 27.01
CA ILE A 896 -36.12 11.82 27.21
C ILE A 896 -35.52 10.64 27.97
N ASN A 897 -34.52 10.02 27.37
CA ASN A 897 -33.77 8.93 27.98
C ASN A 897 -32.27 9.18 27.81
N THR A 898 -31.56 9.23 28.93
CA THR A 898 -30.11 9.40 29.00
C THR A 898 -29.36 8.10 29.30
N ASP A 899 -30.07 7.01 29.60
CA ASP A 899 -29.46 5.71 29.84
C ASP A 899 -29.00 5.08 28.50
N ILE A 900 -27.71 4.75 28.45
CA ILE A 900 -27.04 4.19 27.29
C ILE A 900 -27.58 2.78 26.95
N ARG A 901 -28.10 2.04 27.94
CA ARG A 901 -28.58 0.65 27.78
C ARG A 901 -30.05 0.55 27.43
N ALA A 902 -30.77 1.66 27.41
CA ALA A 902 -32.20 1.69 27.16
C ALA A 902 -32.52 2.27 25.77
N PRO A 903 -33.72 1.98 25.22
CA PRO A 903 -34.13 2.48 23.92
C PRO A 903 -34.11 4.01 23.89
N THR A 904 -33.53 4.56 22.83
CA THR A 904 -33.40 5.99 22.63
C THR A 904 -33.83 6.37 21.23
N ASP A 905 -34.16 7.63 21.06
CA ASP A 905 -34.59 8.17 19.78
C ASP A 905 -33.44 8.88 19.05
N ALA A 906 -33.59 9.09 17.76
CA ALA A 906 -32.65 9.85 16.98
C ALA A 906 -33.39 10.75 15.99
N VAL A 907 -32.88 11.96 15.75
CA VAL A 907 -33.42 12.89 14.75
C VAL A 907 -33.68 12.19 13.40
N PRO A 908 -32.70 11.48 12.80
CA PRO A 908 -32.94 10.76 11.55
C PRO A 908 -34.10 9.74 11.62
N LEU A 909 -34.20 9.00 12.72
CA LEU A 909 -35.25 8.00 12.94
C LEU A 909 -36.62 8.68 13.06
N ARG A 910 -36.69 9.76 13.82
CA ARG A 910 -37.91 10.54 14.04
C ARG A 910 -38.44 11.17 12.77
N VAL A 911 -37.56 11.74 11.93
CA VAL A 911 -37.93 12.27 10.61
C VAL A 911 -38.53 11.16 9.74
N TYR A 912 -37.92 9.98 9.75
CA TYR A 912 -38.40 8.84 8.98
C TYR A 912 -39.78 8.33 9.45
N ASP A 913 -40.01 8.26 10.76
CA ASP A 913 -41.28 7.80 11.30
C ASP A 913 -42.41 8.79 11.04
N TYR A 914 -42.14 10.10 11.22
CA TYR A 914 -43.15 11.14 10.97
C TYR A 914 -43.50 11.29 9.49
N ALA A 915 -42.54 11.11 8.57
CA ALA A 915 -42.79 11.15 7.13
C ALA A 915 -43.84 10.13 6.64
N ARG A 916 -43.99 9.01 7.36
CA ARG A 916 -44.91 7.92 7.00
C ARG A 916 -46.29 8.03 7.65
N THR A 917 -46.47 8.98 8.56
CA THR A 917 -47.78 9.23 9.16
C THR A 917 -48.69 9.99 8.17
N PRO A 918 -50.01 9.88 8.27
CA PRO A 918 -50.92 10.69 7.43
C PRO A 918 -51.13 12.11 7.98
N VAL A 919 -50.50 12.49 9.10
CA VAL A 919 -50.77 13.73 9.82
C VAL A 919 -49.86 14.86 9.34
N GLU A 920 -50.43 15.86 8.68
CA GLU A 920 -49.69 17.00 8.09
C GLU A 920 -48.84 17.77 9.12
N ALA A 921 -49.34 17.94 10.34
CA ALA A 921 -48.60 18.60 11.42
C ALA A 921 -47.35 17.82 11.86
N LEU A 922 -47.31 16.49 11.70
CA LEU A 922 -46.10 15.70 11.95
C LEU A 922 -45.12 15.80 10.77
N HIS A 923 -45.63 15.99 9.55
CA HIS A 923 -44.77 16.25 8.37
C HIS A 923 -44.01 17.56 8.52
N SER A 924 -44.64 18.62 9.03
CA SER A 924 -43.92 19.89 9.27
C SER A 924 -42.79 19.70 10.27
N ILE A 925 -43.02 18.96 11.37
CA ILE A 925 -41.97 18.62 12.35
C ILE A 925 -40.87 17.76 11.70
N ALA A 926 -41.21 16.84 10.80
CA ALA A 926 -40.23 16.06 10.04
C ALA A 926 -39.34 16.95 9.15
N TRP A 927 -39.92 17.95 8.48
CA TRP A 927 -39.15 18.96 7.73
C TRP A 927 -38.25 19.80 8.64
N GLY A 928 -38.73 20.18 9.83
CA GLY A 928 -37.91 20.85 10.84
C GLY A 928 -36.72 20.00 11.29
N GLY A 929 -36.95 18.71 11.58
CA GLY A 929 -35.90 17.76 11.93
C GLY A 929 -34.89 17.55 10.80
N ALA A 930 -35.37 17.42 9.56
CA ALA A 930 -34.55 17.33 8.35
C ALA A 930 -33.68 18.58 8.15
N LEU A 931 -34.23 19.78 8.41
CA LEU A 931 -33.49 21.03 8.33
C LEU A 931 -32.39 21.12 9.40
N VAL A 932 -32.67 20.76 10.65
CA VAL A 932 -31.65 20.77 11.71
C VAL A 932 -30.55 19.75 11.42
N LEU A 933 -30.92 18.56 10.97
CA LEU A 933 -29.99 17.52 10.55
C LEU A 933 -29.09 18.01 9.41
N LEU A 934 -29.70 18.57 8.35
CA LEU A 934 -28.98 19.14 7.22
C LEU A 934 -28.03 20.27 7.68
N ALA A 935 -28.52 21.20 8.49
CA ALA A 935 -27.73 22.31 9.01
C ALA A 935 -26.53 21.82 9.85
N ALA A 936 -26.71 20.82 10.72
CA ALA A 936 -25.63 20.25 11.52
C ALA A 936 -24.56 19.58 10.65
N VAL A 937 -24.97 18.81 9.64
CA VAL A 937 -24.06 18.13 8.72
C VAL A 937 -23.30 19.13 7.84
N LEU A 938 -24.00 20.12 7.30
CA LEU A 938 -23.41 21.22 6.53
C LEU A 938 -22.42 22.02 7.37
N PHE A 939 -22.79 22.35 8.61
CA PHE A 939 -21.91 23.06 9.54
C PHE A 939 -20.61 22.29 9.76
N LEU A 940 -20.68 21.00 10.09
CA LEU A 940 -19.47 20.18 10.27
C LEU A 940 -18.64 20.07 8.99
N ALA A 941 -19.27 19.88 7.83
CA ALA A 941 -18.57 19.78 6.54
C ALA A 941 -17.88 21.09 6.14
N ILE A 942 -18.55 22.23 6.32
CA ILE A 942 -18.01 23.56 6.02
C ILE A 942 -16.88 23.91 7.00
N SER A 943 -17.08 23.70 8.30
CA SER A 943 -16.05 23.92 9.32
C SER A 943 -14.81 23.07 9.05
N ALA A 944 -14.97 21.78 8.74
CA ALA A 944 -13.87 20.90 8.34
C ALA A 944 -13.07 21.50 7.16
N ARG A 945 -13.77 22.01 6.13
CA ARG A 945 -13.12 22.58 4.95
C ARG A 945 -12.39 23.90 5.21
N ILE A 946 -12.96 24.77 6.05
CA ILE A 946 -12.31 26.03 6.47
C ILE A 946 -11.02 25.73 7.24
N LEU A 947 -11.02 24.70 8.10
CA LEU A 947 -9.83 24.30 8.84
C LEU A 947 -8.76 23.70 7.93
N SER A 948 -9.15 22.85 6.98
CA SER A 948 -8.25 22.25 5.99
C SER A 948 -7.53 23.29 5.12
N THR A 949 -8.26 24.29 4.61
CA THR A 949 -7.67 25.37 3.79
C THR A 949 -6.68 26.24 4.56
N ARG A 950 -6.95 26.52 5.85
CA ARG A 950 -5.99 27.21 6.73
C ARG A 950 -4.71 26.42 6.95
N GLN A 951 -4.82 25.09 7.03
CA GLN A 951 -3.66 24.21 7.21
C GLN A 951 -2.80 24.14 5.94
N GLN A 952 -3.41 24.01 4.76
CA GLN A 952 -2.66 24.02 3.49
C GLN A 952 -1.83 25.30 3.33
N LYS A 953 -2.37 26.46 3.73
CA LYS A 953 -1.66 27.75 3.74
C LYS A 953 -0.57 27.89 4.83
N ARG A 954 -0.53 27.00 5.81
CA ARG A 954 0.52 26.96 6.85
C ARG A 954 1.63 25.97 6.50
N ILE A 955 1.34 24.98 5.67
CA ILE A 955 2.29 23.95 5.21
C ILE A 955 3.01 24.42 3.95
N ALA A 956 2.29 25.09 3.04
CA ALA A 956 2.86 25.88 1.94
C ALA A 956 3.41 27.19 2.49
#